data_AF-A0A960I0P6-F1
#
_entry.id   AF-A0A960I0P6-F1
#
_cell.length_a   1.000
_cell.length_b   1.000
_cell.length_c   1.000
_cell.angle_alpha   90.00
_cell.angle_beta   90.00
_cell.angle_gamma   90.00
#
_symmetry.space_group_name_H-M   'P 1'
#
loop_
_entity.id
_entity.type
_entity.pdbx_description
1 polymer ?
#
loop_
_entity_poly.entity_id
_entity_poly.type
_entity_poly.pdbx_seq_one_letter_code
_entity_poly.pdbx_strand_id
1 'polypeptide(L)'
;MESALVDDIYLENEVRIAHLVDCVTRPKPVELPRLRDPIRHDREVLERLREDRRVGRTTGGDGADPLGGYAFAPSGRPVLDRLRLAMDEVSANGVTGDFVSCDDGRGGAAVMLRAHLAAHGRSDRDVWVAGRFRAADDSRRAPDAADGLDRLRADLNQIRDAFARFDLLDDRVHLLQGEIDTTLAAPPFDSVAVLHLGPSLGDQAAVALDRLAGLLAPGGHVVAEGAETVAAAKSWASSHQPTVRFDQVGVEAIAWVAESPPTESPQRPAVAGTAHSPIAAPGTTDAPDLSVVVVFYDMRREAARTLHSLSRAYQRDLDGIRYEVIAVDNGSSEPQRLDRSFVESFGAEFRLVEMGADATPSPVSALNRGIAEAAGDVVAVMIDGAHVLSPGVLSQAMAAQRTYPSAVVAVQPFHLGPGQQGETMGTGYDQQAEDALLAQHHWPEDGYSLFDVSHFQGDRDWLDGLWESNCLFVPRTLLRQVGGFDEGFATAGGGFANLDLYERMGAHPDTHLVTILGEGSFHQVHGGTTTNQADSTFRRRRIAEFAGEYAELRGRPYSGPEKEIHYLGAFRNEGSKRTRARRLSPTAFEVDPSLEGEGGPAKAAEPMPEDLRDAFVNAYWRTNGWRGTRWRGRNVLNTPSDLLAYQEIISEVRPDWVIETGTRKGGRALFLAHVLDILGRGSVLAIDSVEATDRPDHPRITYLSGRAHDDDVLDEARRITGDTRNAVVILGTRGARRRMHAEFAAYERFVPVDSYVVMENTVLNGHPVDATFGPGPFEALQRILNTRDDFAPDQRFERHAVTFNPGGYLRRVR
;
A
#
# COMPACT_ATOMS: atom_id res chain seq x y z
N MET A 1 -3.72 37.43 3.46
CA MET A 1 -3.22 36.57 2.37
C MET A 1 -1.86 37.05 1.87
N GLU A 2 -1.71 38.24 1.29
CA GLU A 2 -0.43 38.74 0.77
C GLU A 2 0.71 38.66 1.80
N SER A 3 0.48 39.10 3.04
CA SER A 3 1.49 38.97 4.12
C SER A 3 1.89 37.53 4.44
N ALA A 4 1.02 36.55 4.16
CA ALA A 4 1.34 35.13 4.32
C ALA A 4 2.08 34.58 3.08
N LEU A 5 1.74 35.05 1.88
CA LEU A 5 2.44 34.67 0.65
C LEU A 5 3.92 35.11 0.66
N VAL A 6 4.22 36.26 1.26
CA VAL A 6 5.59 36.77 1.41
C VAL A 6 6.26 36.39 2.74
N ASP A 7 5.56 35.62 3.59
CA ASP A 7 5.97 35.21 4.95
C ASP A 7 6.34 36.34 5.94
N ASP A 8 5.69 37.50 5.85
CA ASP A 8 5.93 38.66 6.74
C ASP A 8 5.47 38.45 8.20
N ILE A 9 4.78 37.34 8.49
CA ILE A 9 4.10 37.09 9.78
C ILE A 9 5.02 36.33 10.75
N TYR A 10 5.93 35.49 10.26
CA TYR A 10 6.74 34.58 11.07
C TYR A 10 8.23 34.60 10.72
N LEU A 11 8.75 35.74 10.26
CA LEU A 11 10.15 35.91 9.86
C LEU A 11 11.15 35.46 10.93
N GLU A 12 10.80 35.50 12.21
CA GLU A 12 11.62 34.93 13.28
C GLU A 12 11.91 33.43 13.13
N ASN A 13 11.00 32.67 12.50
CA ASN A 13 11.19 31.26 12.21
C ASN A 13 12.16 31.04 11.06
N GLU A 14 12.07 31.85 10.01
CA GLU A 14 13.10 31.85 8.95
C GLU A 14 14.48 32.06 9.59
N VAL A 15 14.65 33.11 10.40
CA VAL A 15 15.91 33.42 11.08
C VAL A 15 16.43 32.26 11.95
N ARG A 16 15.54 31.55 12.66
CA ARG A 16 15.91 30.33 13.41
C ARG A 16 16.43 29.24 12.50
N ILE A 17 15.75 28.98 11.39
CA ILE A 17 16.15 27.95 10.44
C ILE A 17 17.48 28.33 9.79
N ALA A 18 17.69 29.60 9.45
CA ALA A 18 18.98 30.12 8.98
C ALA A 18 20.12 29.74 9.90
N HIS A 19 19.91 29.96 11.20
CA HIS A 19 20.91 29.70 12.21
C HIS A 19 21.25 28.21 12.26
N LEU A 20 20.23 27.34 12.21
CA LEU A 20 20.44 25.89 12.17
C LEU A 20 21.17 25.45 10.90
N VAL A 21 20.81 26.01 9.75
CA VAL A 21 21.44 25.70 8.46
C VAL A 21 22.91 26.14 8.48
N ASP A 22 23.21 27.35 8.93
CA ASP A 22 24.60 27.83 9.06
C ASP A 22 25.40 26.97 10.04
N CYS A 23 24.78 26.44 11.10
CA CYS A 23 25.39 25.46 12.01
C CYS A 23 25.72 24.13 11.33
N VAL A 24 24.93 23.68 10.36
CA VAL A 24 25.16 22.46 9.59
C VAL A 24 26.21 22.70 8.50
N THR A 25 26.06 23.77 7.71
CA THR A 25 26.93 24.11 6.58
C THR A 25 28.33 24.52 7.03
N ARG A 26 28.43 25.23 8.15
CA ARG A 26 29.70 25.61 8.79
C ARG A 26 29.73 24.96 10.17
N PRO A 27 30.17 23.70 10.31
CA PRO A 27 30.00 22.90 11.52
C PRO A 27 30.44 23.63 12.79
N LYS A 28 29.46 24.27 13.45
CA LYS A 28 29.64 25.10 14.65
C LYS A 28 28.49 24.81 15.62
N PRO A 29 28.71 24.99 16.94
CA PRO A 29 27.69 24.69 17.93
C PRO A 29 26.46 25.59 17.74
N VAL A 30 25.28 25.00 17.99
CA VAL A 30 24.00 25.70 17.97
C VAL A 30 23.92 26.68 19.14
N GLU A 31 23.63 27.94 18.84
CA GLU A 31 23.49 29.01 19.83
C GLU A 31 22.03 29.08 20.32
N LEU A 32 21.74 28.39 21.42
CA LEU A 32 20.40 28.34 22.01
C LEU A 32 19.73 29.72 22.24
N PRO A 33 20.43 30.80 22.61
CA PRO A 33 19.82 32.12 22.72
C PRO A 33 19.24 32.65 21.40
N ARG A 34 19.92 32.42 20.26
CA ARG A 34 19.45 32.81 18.93
C ARG A 34 18.20 32.03 18.52
N LEU A 35 18.13 30.75 18.90
CA LEU A 35 16.92 29.94 18.68
C LEU A 35 15.73 30.38 19.55
N ARG A 36 15.98 30.72 20.82
CA ARG A 36 14.91 31.15 21.74
C ARG A 36 14.33 32.51 21.35
N ASP A 37 15.19 33.49 21.08
CA ASP A 37 14.79 34.87 20.84
C ASP A 37 15.61 35.51 19.69
N PRO A 38 15.32 35.12 18.43
CA PRO A 38 15.99 35.69 17.26
C PRO A 38 15.69 37.18 17.08
N ILE A 39 14.58 37.69 17.62
CA ILE A 39 14.24 39.13 17.55
C ILE A 39 15.30 39.95 18.30
N ARG A 40 15.76 39.45 19.45
CA ARG A 40 16.77 40.11 20.25
C ARG A 40 18.20 39.86 19.77
N HIS A 41 18.48 38.65 19.32
CA HIS A 41 19.85 38.21 19.02
C HIS A 41 20.24 38.34 17.54
N ASP A 42 19.28 38.45 16.63
CA ASP A 42 19.46 38.49 15.18
C ASP A 42 18.66 39.62 14.51
N ARG A 43 18.50 40.74 15.24
CA ARG A 43 17.67 41.88 14.82
C ARG A 43 18.01 42.42 13.43
N GLU A 44 19.30 42.51 13.10
CA GLU A 44 19.75 43.03 11.79
C GLU A 44 19.34 42.11 10.62
N VAL A 45 19.32 40.79 10.85
CA VAL A 45 18.88 39.81 9.84
C VAL A 45 17.37 39.93 9.64
N LEU A 46 16.63 40.02 10.75
CA LEU A 46 15.17 40.20 10.72
C LEU A 46 14.76 41.51 10.01
N GLU A 47 15.43 42.63 10.30
CA GLU A 47 15.16 43.92 9.66
C GLU A 47 15.49 43.90 8.16
N ARG A 48 16.54 43.17 7.76
CA ARG A 48 16.90 42.98 6.35
C ARG A 48 15.86 42.17 5.60
N LEU A 49 15.45 41.01 6.12
CA LEU A 49 14.41 40.17 5.51
C LEU A 49 13.11 40.95 5.32
N ARG A 50 12.68 41.70 6.34
CA ARG A 50 11.51 42.59 6.24
C ARG A 50 11.64 43.63 5.14
N GLU A 51 12.81 44.27 5.03
CA GLU A 51 13.05 45.27 4.00
C GLU A 51 13.04 44.64 2.61
N ASP A 52 13.67 43.46 2.44
CA ASP A 52 13.72 42.74 1.17
C ASP A 52 12.32 42.34 0.69
N ARG A 53 11.44 41.84 1.58
CA ARG A 53 10.02 41.58 1.27
C ARG A 53 9.25 42.86 0.93
N ARG A 54 9.56 43.98 1.59
CA ARG A 54 8.90 45.27 1.36
C ARG A 54 9.26 45.89 0.01
N VAL A 55 10.54 45.82 -0.40
CA VAL A 55 11.01 46.43 -1.66
C VAL A 55 11.02 45.47 -2.85
N GLY A 56 10.77 44.19 -2.60
CA GLY A 56 10.78 43.13 -3.60
C GLY A 56 12.18 42.89 -4.17
N ARG A 57 13.15 42.76 -3.26
CA ARG A 57 14.51 42.33 -3.62
C ARG A 57 14.55 40.81 -3.51
N THR A 58 14.81 40.12 -4.62
CA THR A 58 15.08 38.69 -4.59
C THR A 58 16.54 38.48 -4.22
N THR A 59 16.82 37.45 -3.43
CA THR A 59 18.20 37.07 -3.09
C THR A 59 18.77 36.24 -4.23
N GLY A 60 18.92 36.85 -5.43
CA GLY A 60 19.34 36.18 -6.66
C GLY A 60 20.52 36.89 -7.32
N GLY A 61 21.75 36.61 -6.84
CA GLY A 61 22.99 37.04 -7.47
C GLY A 61 24.22 36.84 -6.59
N ASP A 62 25.07 35.86 -6.93
CA ASP A 62 26.43 35.60 -6.43
C ASP A 62 26.70 35.56 -4.91
N GLY A 63 25.67 35.44 -4.08
CA GLY A 63 25.79 35.22 -2.64
C GLY A 63 24.44 34.92 -2.05
N ALA A 64 23.95 33.70 -2.28
CA ALA A 64 22.64 33.24 -1.82
C ALA A 64 22.57 33.25 -0.28
N ASP A 65 21.55 33.94 0.24
CA ASP A 65 21.11 33.77 1.60
C ASP A 65 20.22 32.51 1.65
N PRO A 66 20.59 31.44 2.39
CA PRO A 66 19.85 30.19 2.47
C PRO A 66 18.42 30.32 3.05
N LEU A 67 18.01 31.55 3.37
CA LEU A 67 16.74 31.94 3.95
C LEU A 67 15.64 32.34 2.96
N GLY A 68 16.00 32.76 1.74
CA GLY A 68 15.03 33.31 0.78
C GLY A 68 13.94 32.31 0.34
N GLY A 69 14.12 31.03 0.67
CA GLY A 69 13.31 29.93 0.18
C GLY A 69 11.98 29.67 0.89
N TYR A 70 11.62 30.28 2.02
CA TYR A 70 10.39 29.85 2.74
C TYR A 70 9.09 30.46 2.21
N ALA A 71 9.10 31.72 1.79
CA ALA A 71 7.93 32.40 1.24
C ALA A 71 7.43 31.77 -0.07
N PHE A 72 6.11 31.76 -0.26
CA PHE A 72 5.49 31.34 -1.53
C PHE A 72 5.76 32.33 -2.67
N ALA A 73 5.83 33.63 -2.35
CA ALA A 73 6.13 34.73 -3.27
C ALA A 73 7.44 35.42 -2.83
N PRO A 74 8.61 34.88 -3.22
CA PRO A 74 9.90 35.37 -2.71
C PRO A 74 10.24 36.80 -3.17
N SER A 75 9.68 37.23 -4.29
CA SER A 75 9.78 38.57 -4.86
C SER A 75 9.03 39.66 -4.11
N GLY A 76 8.33 39.29 -3.03
CA GLY A 76 7.81 40.24 -2.06
C GLY A 76 6.57 41.01 -2.53
N ARG A 77 6.27 42.06 -1.78
CA ARG A 77 4.99 42.78 -1.86
C ARG A 77 4.75 43.53 -3.18
N PRO A 78 5.74 44.20 -3.80
CA PRO A 78 5.50 45.00 -5.00
C PRO A 78 4.94 44.21 -6.19
N VAL A 79 5.40 42.97 -6.39
CA VAL A 79 4.92 42.13 -7.51
C VAL A 79 3.49 41.68 -7.26
N LEU A 80 3.17 41.24 -6.04
CA LEU A 80 1.79 40.90 -5.67
C LEU A 80 0.84 42.08 -5.84
N ASP A 81 1.25 43.28 -5.41
CA ASP A 81 0.46 44.50 -5.60
C ASP A 81 0.29 44.84 -7.09
N ARG A 82 1.32 44.64 -7.92
CA ARG A 82 1.23 44.88 -9.37
C ARG A 82 0.32 43.87 -10.07
N LEU A 83 0.39 42.59 -9.71
CA LEU A 83 -0.48 41.54 -10.23
C LEU A 83 -1.94 41.83 -9.88
N ARG A 84 -2.20 42.24 -8.63
CA ARG A 84 -3.54 42.67 -8.22
C ARG A 84 -4.04 43.84 -9.08
N LEU A 85 -3.21 44.87 -9.26
CA LEU A 85 -3.54 45.99 -10.14
C LEU A 85 -3.78 45.56 -11.59
N ALA A 86 -2.98 44.64 -12.13
CA ALA A 86 -3.14 44.12 -13.49
C ALA A 86 -4.47 43.39 -13.67
N MET A 87 -4.87 42.58 -12.68
CA MET A 87 -6.16 41.88 -12.71
C MET A 87 -7.35 42.83 -12.55
N ASP A 88 -7.21 43.88 -11.72
CA ASP A 88 -8.18 44.97 -11.60
C ASP A 88 -8.35 45.71 -12.95
N GLU A 89 -7.25 46.03 -13.63
CA GLU A 89 -7.21 46.71 -14.94
C GLU A 89 -7.81 45.85 -16.06
N VAL A 90 -7.43 44.57 -16.14
CA VAL A 90 -8.00 43.58 -17.07
C VAL A 90 -9.51 43.47 -16.88
N SER A 91 -9.96 43.41 -15.63
CA SER A 91 -11.39 43.31 -15.30
C SER A 91 -12.15 44.58 -15.67
N ALA A 92 -11.61 45.75 -15.35
CA ALA A 92 -12.22 47.04 -15.64
C ALA A 92 -12.33 47.32 -17.16
N ASN A 93 -11.33 46.89 -17.93
CA ASN A 93 -11.28 47.08 -19.37
C ASN A 93 -11.94 45.95 -20.19
N GLY A 94 -12.45 44.91 -19.52
CA GLY A 94 -13.13 43.79 -20.19
C GLY A 94 -12.19 42.93 -21.04
N VAL A 95 -10.90 42.85 -20.68
CA VAL A 95 -9.92 42.03 -21.39
C VAL A 95 -10.21 40.54 -21.12
N THR A 96 -10.46 39.79 -22.20
CA THR A 96 -10.77 38.35 -22.15
C THR A 96 -9.49 37.52 -22.11
N GLY A 97 -9.54 36.34 -21.49
CA GLY A 97 -8.43 35.40 -21.44
C GLY A 97 -8.08 34.94 -20.03
N ASP A 98 -7.35 33.84 -19.96
CA ASP A 98 -6.93 33.20 -18.72
C ASP A 98 -5.72 33.91 -18.09
N PHE A 99 -5.41 33.52 -16.85
CA PHE A 99 -4.22 33.95 -16.15
C PHE A 99 -3.17 32.85 -16.18
N VAL A 100 -1.95 33.19 -16.59
CA VAL A 100 -0.85 32.23 -16.77
C VAL A 100 0.33 32.67 -15.92
N SER A 101 0.91 31.73 -15.16
CA SER A 101 2.13 31.93 -14.37
C SER A 101 3.18 30.91 -14.77
N CYS A 102 4.39 31.35 -15.11
CA CYS A 102 5.47 30.49 -15.60
C CYS A 102 6.67 30.49 -14.63
N ASP A 103 7.13 29.30 -14.20
CA ASP A 103 8.17 29.05 -13.18
C ASP A 103 8.15 30.04 -12.00
N ASP A 104 6.99 30.14 -11.35
CA ASP A 104 6.68 31.00 -10.20
C ASP A 104 7.28 30.54 -8.85
N GLY A 105 8.44 29.87 -8.91
CA GLY A 105 9.03 29.26 -7.72
C GLY A 105 8.02 28.37 -6.97
N ARG A 106 7.65 28.78 -5.75
CA ARG A 106 6.71 28.05 -4.87
C ARG A 106 5.23 28.37 -5.12
N GLY A 107 4.89 29.12 -6.16
CA GLY A 107 3.51 29.32 -6.63
C GLY A 107 2.79 30.53 -6.04
N GLY A 108 3.49 31.47 -5.40
CA GLY A 108 2.86 32.58 -4.70
C GLY A 108 2.13 33.57 -5.62
N ALA A 109 2.66 33.87 -6.81
CA ALA A 109 1.95 34.70 -7.77
C ALA A 109 0.71 33.98 -8.32
N ALA A 110 0.81 32.68 -8.58
CA ALA A 110 -0.28 31.85 -9.07
C ALA A 110 -1.43 31.75 -8.04
N VAL A 111 -1.10 31.59 -6.76
CA VAL A 111 -2.09 31.66 -5.67
C VAL A 111 -2.75 33.03 -5.64
N MET A 112 -1.99 34.13 -5.81
CA MET A 112 -2.56 35.47 -5.90
C MET A 112 -3.52 35.63 -7.09
N LEU A 113 -3.17 35.11 -8.26
CA LEU A 113 -4.03 35.13 -9.45
C LEU A 113 -5.37 34.44 -9.17
N ARG A 114 -5.33 33.22 -8.61
CA ARG A 114 -6.55 32.46 -8.27
C ARG A 114 -7.34 33.13 -7.16
N ALA A 115 -6.68 33.62 -6.11
CA ALA A 115 -7.34 34.29 -4.99
C ALA A 115 -8.15 35.51 -5.43
N HIS A 116 -7.59 36.29 -6.36
CA HIS A 116 -8.27 37.45 -6.91
C HIS A 116 -9.57 37.06 -7.65
N LEU A 117 -9.55 35.99 -8.45
CA LEU A 117 -10.75 35.48 -9.11
C LEU A 117 -11.81 35.01 -8.11
N ALA A 118 -11.39 34.27 -7.07
CA ALA A 118 -12.29 33.83 -5.99
C ALA A 118 -12.95 35.02 -5.28
N ALA A 119 -12.15 36.01 -4.90
CA ALA A 119 -12.62 37.19 -4.17
C ALA A 119 -13.65 38.00 -4.95
N HIS A 120 -13.61 37.96 -6.28
CA HIS A 120 -14.55 38.65 -7.17
C HIS A 120 -15.65 37.73 -7.74
N GLY A 121 -15.72 36.47 -7.31
CA GLY A 121 -16.70 35.50 -7.78
C GLY A 121 -16.61 35.22 -9.29
N ARG A 122 -15.42 35.37 -9.88
CA ARG A 122 -15.18 35.18 -11.31
C ARG A 122 -14.98 33.70 -11.61
N SER A 123 -15.71 33.21 -12.62
CA SER A 123 -15.68 31.82 -13.10
C SER A 123 -15.58 31.73 -14.63
N ASP A 124 -15.31 32.87 -15.28
CA ASP A 124 -15.17 33.01 -16.72
C ASP A 124 -13.74 32.75 -17.24
N ARG A 125 -12.79 32.51 -16.33
CA ARG A 125 -11.38 32.28 -16.66
C ARG A 125 -10.69 31.41 -15.63
N ASP A 126 -9.65 30.73 -16.08
CA ASP A 126 -8.87 29.78 -15.29
C ASP A 126 -7.46 30.32 -15.00
N VAL A 127 -6.74 29.65 -14.07
CA VAL A 127 -5.34 29.93 -13.74
C VAL A 127 -4.48 28.75 -14.18
N TRP A 128 -3.53 29.00 -15.07
CA TRP A 128 -2.58 28.02 -15.58
C TRP A 128 -1.19 28.28 -14.98
N VAL A 129 -0.58 27.26 -14.41
CA VAL A 129 0.78 27.33 -13.85
C VAL A 129 1.67 26.39 -14.64
N ALA A 130 2.61 26.95 -15.40
CA ALA A 130 3.54 26.18 -16.23
C ALA A 130 4.94 26.18 -15.62
N GLY A 131 5.60 25.04 -15.60
CA GLY A 131 6.97 24.95 -15.13
C GLY A 131 7.51 23.53 -15.05
N ARG A 132 8.81 23.42 -14.82
CA ARG A 132 9.47 22.10 -14.69
C ARG A 132 9.01 21.33 -13.45
N PHE A 133 8.82 22.05 -12.34
CA PHE A 133 8.39 21.52 -11.04
C PHE A 133 9.24 20.33 -10.54
N ARG A 134 10.56 20.40 -10.71
CA ARG A 134 11.51 19.37 -10.27
C ARG A 134 12.48 19.92 -9.22
N ALA A 135 12.66 19.17 -8.15
CA ALA A 135 13.55 19.53 -7.03
C ALA A 135 15.05 19.42 -7.36
N ALA A 136 15.44 18.81 -8.50
CA ALA A 136 16.82 18.63 -8.94
C ALA A 136 16.97 18.75 -10.47
N ASP A 137 18.21 19.00 -10.95
CA ASP A 137 18.54 19.08 -12.38
C ASP A 137 18.58 17.70 -13.06
N ASP A 138 18.37 17.64 -14.39
CA ASP A 138 18.29 16.41 -15.20
C ASP A 138 19.52 15.49 -15.12
N SER A 139 20.68 16.03 -14.68
CA SER A 139 21.91 15.26 -14.49
C SER A 139 22.02 14.57 -13.13
N ARG A 140 21.07 14.81 -12.22
CA ARG A 140 21.09 14.30 -10.83
C ARG A 140 19.71 13.81 -10.41
N ARG A 141 19.70 12.67 -9.72
CA ARG A 141 18.46 12.05 -9.21
C ARG A 141 17.99 12.64 -7.88
N ALA A 142 18.87 13.32 -7.12
CA ALA A 142 18.56 13.94 -5.83
C ALA A 142 19.53 15.10 -5.51
N PRO A 143 19.14 16.06 -4.64
CA PRO A 143 20.06 17.04 -4.07
C PRO A 143 21.01 16.38 -3.04
N ASP A 144 22.28 16.80 -3.02
CA ASP A 144 23.30 16.41 -2.04
C ASP A 144 23.32 17.42 -0.87
N ALA A 145 23.68 17.01 0.35
CA ALA A 145 23.98 17.94 1.44
C ALA A 145 25.09 18.95 1.08
N ALA A 146 25.98 18.58 0.14
CA ALA A 146 26.97 19.48 -0.44
C ALA A 146 26.39 20.58 -1.35
N ASP A 147 25.14 20.45 -1.80
CA ASP A 147 24.46 21.42 -2.66
C ASP A 147 23.96 22.65 -1.90
N GLY A 148 23.86 22.57 -0.56
CA GLY A 148 23.28 23.63 0.27
C GLY A 148 21.78 23.83 0.06
N LEU A 149 21.15 24.73 0.82
CA LEU A 149 19.72 25.07 0.60
C LEU A 149 19.49 25.83 -0.70
N ASP A 150 20.54 26.47 -1.24
CA ASP A 150 20.47 27.38 -2.39
C ASP A 150 20.13 26.67 -3.72
N ARG A 151 20.20 25.33 -3.75
CA ARG A 151 19.89 24.50 -4.92
C ARG A 151 18.56 23.74 -4.80
N LEU A 152 17.83 23.87 -3.70
CA LEU A 152 16.51 23.24 -3.54
C LEU A 152 15.47 24.02 -4.34
N ARG A 153 15.07 23.46 -5.48
CA ARG A 153 14.01 24.04 -6.33
C ARG A 153 12.62 23.66 -5.82
N ALA A 154 11.63 24.44 -6.19
CA ALA A 154 10.24 24.12 -5.92
C ALA A 154 9.78 22.91 -6.76
N ASP A 155 9.12 21.97 -6.10
CA ASP A 155 8.46 20.84 -6.76
C ASP A 155 6.95 21.07 -6.88
N LEU A 156 6.30 20.17 -7.61
CA LEU A 156 4.86 20.24 -7.86
C LEU A 156 4.02 20.16 -6.57
N ASN A 157 4.51 19.44 -5.55
CA ASN A 157 3.79 19.30 -4.29
C ASN A 157 3.84 20.60 -3.48
N GLN A 158 4.94 21.34 -3.50
CA GLN A 158 5.04 22.64 -2.84
C GLN A 158 4.08 23.67 -3.44
N ILE A 159 3.90 23.67 -4.76
CA ILE A 159 2.95 24.56 -5.43
C ILE A 159 1.51 24.16 -5.07
N ARG A 160 1.20 22.86 -5.06
CA ARG A 160 -0.12 22.37 -4.60
C ARG A 160 -0.38 22.71 -3.13
N ASP A 161 0.60 22.55 -2.25
CA ASP A 161 0.52 22.94 -0.84
C ASP A 161 0.27 24.45 -0.70
N ALA A 162 0.89 25.27 -1.56
CA ALA A 162 0.62 26.71 -1.61
C ALA A 162 -0.87 26.98 -1.85
N PHE A 163 -1.47 26.45 -2.92
CA PHE A 163 -2.90 26.64 -3.20
C PHE A 163 -3.80 26.06 -2.10
N ALA A 164 -3.49 24.86 -1.61
CA ALA A 164 -4.27 24.17 -0.60
C ALA A 164 -4.34 24.95 0.73
N ARG A 165 -3.23 25.55 1.18
CA ARG A 165 -3.19 26.37 2.41
C ARG A 165 -4.10 27.58 2.39
N PHE A 166 -4.49 28.04 1.20
CA PHE A 166 -5.40 29.17 1.03
C PHE A 166 -6.82 28.74 0.59
N ASP A 167 -7.10 27.44 0.52
CA ASP A 167 -8.39 26.90 0.05
C ASP A 167 -8.70 27.30 -1.40
N LEU A 168 -7.68 27.26 -2.25
CA LEU A 168 -7.72 27.74 -3.64
C LEU A 168 -7.28 26.68 -4.66
N LEU A 169 -7.07 25.43 -4.25
CA LEU A 169 -6.76 24.33 -5.16
C LEU A 169 -8.06 23.68 -5.66
N ASP A 170 -8.61 24.19 -6.76
CA ASP A 170 -9.87 23.71 -7.33
C ASP A 170 -9.77 23.37 -8.82
N ASP A 171 -10.91 23.14 -9.47
CA ASP A 171 -11.01 22.77 -10.89
C ASP A 171 -10.65 23.92 -11.86
N ARG A 172 -10.32 25.10 -11.32
CA ARG A 172 -9.92 26.31 -12.06
C ARG A 172 -8.42 26.57 -12.00
N VAL A 173 -7.66 25.72 -11.30
CA VAL A 173 -6.20 25.77 -11.26
C VAL A 173 -5.64 24.58 -12.03
N HIS A 174 -4.89 24.85 -13.08
CA HIS A 174 -4.31 23.84 -13.96
C HIS A 174 -2.79 23.89 -13.92
N LEU A 175 -2.16 22.76 -13.62
CA LEU A 175 -0.71 22.65 -13.50
C LEU A 175 -0.15 21.97 -14.74
N LEU A 176 0.70 22.67 -15.48
CA LEU A 176 1.34 22.20 -16.70
C LEU A 176 2.81 21.87 -16.42
N GLN A 177 3.06 20.60 -16.05
CA GLN A 177 4.40 20.13 -15.70
C GLN A 177 5.21 19.76 -16.94
N GLY A 178 6.39 20.37 -17.10
CA GLY A 178 7.35 20.02 -18.14
C GLY A 178 8.25 21.18 -18.55
N GLU A 179 9.07 20.97 -19.57
CA GLU A 179 9.89 22.02 -20.19
C GLU A 179 9.00 23.13 -20.76
N ILE A 180 9.29 24.40 -20.44
CA ILE A 180 8.51 25.56 -20.90
C ILE A 180 8.25 25.52 -22.40
N ASP A 181 9.27 25.22 -23.20
CA ASP A 181 9.14 25.14 -24.66
C ASP A 181 8.14 24.07 -25.12
N THR A 182 8.17 22.88 -24.49
CA THR A 182 7.31 21.75 -24.86
C THR A 182 5.90 21.94 -24.33
N THR A 183 5.78 22.35 -23.07
CA THR A 183 4.52 22.55 -22.37
C THR A 183 3.68 23.66 -23.01
N LEU A 184 4.32 24.72 -23.50
CA LEU A 184 3.64 25.86 -24.14
C LEU A 184 3.63 25.74 -25.68
N ALA A 185 4.08 24.63 -26.28
CA ALA A 185 4.01 24.44 -27.74
C ALA A 185 2.56 24.27 -28.25
N ALA A 186 1.70 23.68 -27.43
CA ALA A 186 0.28 23.48 -27.71
C ALA A 186 -0.53 23.72 -26.42
N PRO A 187 -0.64 24.98 -25.96
CA PRO A 187 -1.27 25.28 -24.69
C PRO A 187 -2.78 24.95 -24.73
N PRO A 188 -3.35 24.39 -23.65
CA PRO A 188 -4.77 24.02 -23.58
C PRO A 188 -5.73 25.21 -23.38
N PHE A 189 -5.28 26.44 -23.70
CA PHE A 189 -6.02 27.69 -23.54
C PHE A 189 -5.79 28.61 -24.74
N ASP A 190 -6.79 29.43 -25.05
CA ASP A 190 -6.85 30.18 -26.33
C ASP A 190 -6.44 31.66 -26.22
N SER A 191 -6.41 32.23 -25.01
CA SER A 191 -6.14 33.65 -24.79
C SER A 191 -5.61 33.89 -23.38
N VAL A 192 -4.66 34.82 -23.23
CA VAL A 192 -4.01 35.17 -21.96
C VAL A 192 -4.22 36.65 -21.66
N ALA A 193 -4.88 36.95 -20.54
CA ALA A 193 -5.14 38.31 -20.10
C ALA A 193 -4.09 38.83 -19.10
N VAL A 194 -3.53 37.93 -18.28
CA VAL A 194 -2.42 38.25 -17.38
C VAL A 194 -1.39 37.15 -17.50
N LEU A 195 -0.15 37.53 -17.82
CA LEU A 195 1.01 36.65 -17.87
C LEU A 195 2.01 37.06 -16.80
N HIS A 196 2.33 36.11 -15.92
CA HIS A 196 3.40 36.24 -14.95
C HIS A 196 4.60 35.38 -15.36
N LEU A 197 5.78 35.99 -15.43
CA LEU A 197 7.05 35.34 -15.71
C LEU A 197 7.89 35.36 -14.44
N GLY A 198 7.98 34.22 -13.77
CA GLY A 198 8.65 34.06 -12.49
C GLY A 198 10.18 34.14 -12.56
N PRO A 199 10.85 34.19 -11.39
CA PRO A 199 12.26 34.50 -11.28
C PRO A 199 13.16 33.32 -11.65
N SER A 200 12.59 32.11 -11.76
CA SER A 200 13.31 30.89 -12.12
C SER A 200 13.35 30.60 -13.62
N LEU A 201 12.69 31.41 -14.46
CA LEU A 201 12.72 31.27 -15.92
C LEU A 201 14.09 31.59 -16.52
N GLY A 202 14.74 32.65 -16.04
CA GLY A 202 15.97 33.17 -16.65
C GLY A 202 15.78 33.42 -18.15
N ASP A 203 16.71 32.93 -18.97
CA ASP A 203 16.66 33.06 -20.44
C ASP A 203 15.44 32.39 -21.10
N GLN A 204 14.80 31.40 -20.45
CA GLN A 204 13.59 30.75 -20.96
C GLN A 204 12.37 31.70 -20.98
N ALA A 205 12.46 32.87 -20.35
CA ALA A 205 11.41 33.88 -20.42
C ALA A 205 11.12 34.32 -21.88
N ALA A 206 12.15 34.42 -22.73
CA ALA A 206 11.97 34.74 -24.14
C ALA A 206 11.22 33.62 -24.89
N VAL A 207 11.50 32.36 -24.56
CA VAL A 207 10.80 31.19 -25.14
C VAL A 207 9.33 31.18 -24.73
N ALA A 208 9.03 31.39 -23.45
CA ALA A 208 7.66 31.49 -22.97
C ALA A 208 6.89 32.61 -23.70
N LEU A 209 7.52 33.77 -23.88
CA LEU A 209 6.94 34.89 -24.60
C LEU A 209 6.72 34.58 -26.09
N ASP A 210 7.68 33.94 -26.77
CA ASP A 210 7.52 33.52 -28.18
C ASP A 210 6.33 32.56 -28.35
N ARG A 211 6.16 31.60 -27.43
CA ARG A 211 5.05 30.63 -27.47
C ARG A 211 3.70 31.28 -27.20
N LEU A 212 3.65 32.26 -26.29
CA LEU A 212 2.41 32.90 -25.85
C LEU A 212 2.06 34.21 -26.57
N ALA A 213 2.98 34.77 -27.38
CA ALA A 213 2.79 36.07 -28.03
C ALA A 213 1.50 36.16 -28.86
N GLY A 214 1.15 35.08 -29.56
CA GLY A 214 -0.07 35.00 -30.36
C GLY A 214 -1.36 34.85 -29.53
N LEU A 215 -1.24 34.52 -28.25
CA LEU A 215 -2.36 34.31 -27.32
C LEU A 215 -2.53 35.48 -26.34
N LEU A 216 -1.54 36.36 -26.22
CA LEU A 216 -1.64 37.56 -25.37
C LEU A 216 -2.73 38.48 -25.89
N ALA A 217 -3.77 38.66 -25.09
CA ALA A 217 -4.92 39.49 -25.43
C ALA A 217 -4.49 40.96 -25.58
N PRO A 218 -5.09 41.72 -26.52
CA PRO A 218 -4.86 43.17 -26.60
C PRO A 218 -5.25 43.85 -25.28
N GLY A 219 -4.32 44.60 -24.68
CA GLY A 219 -4.52 45.18 -23.35
C GLY A 219 -4.28 44.21 -22.19
N GLY A 220 -3.80 42.99 -22.49
CA GLY A 220 -3.32 42.04 -21.48
C GLY A 220 -2.06 42.54 -20.79
N HIS A 221 -1.84 42.11 -19.56
CA HIS A 221 -0.71 42.55 -18.74
C HIS A 221 0.35 41.48 -18.64
N VAL A 222 1.62 41.88 -18.75
CA VAL A 222 2.76 41.01 -18.49
C VAL A 222 3.53 41.55 -17.30
N VAL A 223 3.84 40.68 -16.34
CA VAL A 223 4.67 40.98 -15.17
C VAL A 223 5.83 40.01 -15.16
N ALA A 224 7.06 40.51 -15.19
CA ALA A 224 8.28 39.71 -15.19
C ALA A 224 9.14 40.08 -13.98
N GLU A 225 9.66 39.07 -13.28
CA GLU A 225 10.45 39.24 -12.07
C GLU A 225 11.74 38.41 -12.09
N GLY A 226 12.77 38.88 -11.37
CA GLY A 226 14.10 38.27 -11.35
C GLY A 226 15.02 38.86 -12.42
N ALA A 227 16.26 39.17 -12.06
CA ALA A 227 17.16 39.96 -12.90
C ALA A 227 17.37 39.37 -14.32
N GLU A 228 17.59 38.06 -14.43
CA GLU A 228 17.79 37.36 -15.71
C GLU A 228 16.49 37.28 -16.53
N THR A 229 15.38 36.86 -15.91
CA THR A 229 14.05 36.84 -16.51
C THR A 229 13.65 38.22 -17.04
N VAL A 230 13.87 39.29 -16.26
CA VAL A 230 13.60 40.68 -16.63
C VAL A 230 14.47 41.11 -17.81
N ALA A 231 15.76 40.76 -17.83
CA ALA A 231 16.64 41.09 -18.95
C ALA A 231 16.17 40.43 -20.25
N ALA A 232 15.86 39.13 -20.21
CA ALA A 232 15.35 38.37 -21.34
C ALA A 232 13.99 38.90 -21.83
N ALA A 233 13.03 39.09 -20.92
CA ALA A 233 11.70 39.61 -21.22
C ALA A 233 11.74 41.03 -21.81
N LYS A 234 12.58 41.91 -21.25
CA LYS A 234 12.74 43.29 -21.73
C LYS A 234 13.38 43.34 -23.11
N SER A 235 14.38 42.49 -23.37
CA SER A 235 15.01 42.34 -24.69
C SER A 235 14.01 41.85 -25.74
N TRP A 236 13.23 40.83 -25.37
CA TRP A 236 12.18 40.28 -26.23
C TRP A 236 11.11 41.33 -26.55
N ALA A 237 10.56 42.00 -25.53
CA ALA A 237 9.49 42.98 -25.70
C ALA A 237 9.94 44.19 -26.52
N SER A 238 11.17 44.68 -26.31
CA SER A 238 11.72 45.80 -27.11
C SER A 238 11.90 45.45 -28.59
N SER A 239 12.12 44.16 -28.90
CA SER A 239 12.27 43.67 -30.27
C SER A 239 10.93 43.44 -30.98
N HIS A 240 9.87 43.10 -30.24
CA HIS A 240 8.58 42.70 -30.80
C HIS A 240 7.48 43.77 -30.66
N GLN A 241 7.60 44.71 -29.72
CA GLN A 241 6.62 45.76 -29.42
C GLN A 241 7.30 47.13 -29.47
N PRO A 242 7.32 47.82 -30.64
CA PRO A 242 8.11 49.04 -30.84
C PRO A 242 7.74 50.21 -29.91
N THR A 243 6.52 50.22 -29.37
CA THR A 243 5.99 51.27 -28.51
C THR A 243 5.87 50.89 -27.03
N VAL A 244 6.39 49.71 -26.65
CA VAL A 244 6.30 49.17 -25.29
C VAL A 244 6.83 50.16 -24.24
N ARG A 245 6.07 50.30 -23.16
CA ARG A 245 6.48 51.06 -21.97
C ARG A 245 6.55 50.12 -20.78
N PHE A 246 7.68 50.14 -20.11
CA PHE A 246 7.91 49.33 -18.91
C PHE A 246 7.67 50.16 -17.66
N ASP A 247 6.81 49.66 -16.79
CA ASP A 247 6.65 50.11 -15.42
C ASP A 247 7.64 49.34 -14.53
N GLN A 248 8.48 50.07 -13.79
CA GLN A 248 9.37 49.44 -12.80
C GLN A 248 8.54 49.01 -11.59
N VAL A 249 8.66 47.75 -11.18
CA VAL A 249 7.94 47.15 -10.05
C VAL A 249 8.95 46.69 -9.02
N GLY A 250 9.00 47.37 -7.87
CA GLY A 250 10.03 47.10 -6.87
C GLY A 250 11.45 47.25 -7.43
N VAL A 251 12.39 46.46 -6.90
CA VAL A 251 13.81 46.51 -7.31
C VAL A 251 14.09 45.65 -8.54
N GLU A 252 13.46 44.49 -8.68
CA GLU A 252 13.86 43.44 -9.63
C GLU A 252 12.72 42.92 -10.51
N ALA A 253 11.63 43.68 -10.65
CA ALA A 253 10.54 43.32 -11.54
C ALA A 253 10.14 44.48 -12.46
N ILE A 254 9.55 44.12 -13.60
CA ILE A 254 8.95 45.06 -14.55
C ILE A 254 7.56 44.57 -14.92
N ALA A 255 6.71 45.50 -15.34
CA ALA A 255 5.43 45.19 -15.95
C ALA A 255 5.22 46.02 -17.20
N TRP A 256 4.43 45.52 -18.14
CA TRP A 256 3.96 46.29 -19.28
C TRP A 256 2.60 45.75 -19.74
N VAL A 257 1.95 46.53 -20.60
CA VAL A 257 0.71 46.14 -21.27
C VAL A 257 1.06 45.68 -22.67
N ALA A 258 0.58 44.50 -23.06
CA ALA A 258 0.83 43.92 -24.37
C ALA A 258 0.10 44.70 -25.47
N GLU A 259 0.86 45.10 -26.47
CA GLU A 259 0.37 45.70 -27.71
C GLU A 259 0.16 44.59 -28.75
N SER A 260 -1.03 44.03 -28.89
CA SER A 260 -1.24 42.95 -29.89
C SER A 260 -1.39 43.52 -31.32
N PRO A 261 -0.88 42.81 -32.36
CA PRO A 261 -1.44 42.91 -33.71
C PRO A 261 -2.79 42.17 -33.79
N PRO A 262 -3.69 42.54 -34.73
CA PRO A 262 -5.07 42.10 -34.71
C PRO A 262 -5.22 40.69 -35.26
N THR A 263 -5.77 39.77 -34.48
CA THR A 263 -6.46 38.60 -35.06
C THR A 263 -7.68 38.26 -34.22
N GLU A 264 -8.83 38.14 -34.88
CA GLU A 264 -10.15 37.88 -34.28
C GLU A 264 -10.15 36.57 -33.48
N SER A 265 -10.48 36.66 -32.19
CA SER A 265 -10.78 35.48 -31.36
C SER A 265 -12.19 34.97 -31.68
N PRO A 266 -12.40 33.65 -31.81
CA PRO A 266 -13.72 33.05 -31.91
C PRO A 266 -14.45 33.17 -30.55
N GLN A 267 -15.67 33.70 -30.56
CA GLN A 267 -16.53 33.77 -29.37
C GLN A 267 -17.00 32.38 -28.96
N ARG A 268 -16.74 32.00 -27.71
CA ARG A 268 -17.33 30.82 -27.05
C ARG A 268 -18.66 31.22 -26.40
N PRO A 269 -19.69 30.35 -26.37
CA PRO A 269 -21.01 30.72 -25.85
C PRO A 269 -20.96 30.91 -24.33
N ALA A 270 -21.62 31.95 -23.84
CA ALA A 270 -21.80 32.19 -22.41
C ALA A 270 -22.51 31.01 -21.74
N VAL A 271 -21.85 30.36 -20.78
CA VAL A 271 -22.50 29.40 -19.89
C VAL A 271 -23.32 30.20 -18.87
N ALA A 272 -24.64 30.04 -18.96
CA ALA A 272 -25.58 30.66 -18.04
C ALA A 272 -25.31 30.19 -16.61
N GLY A 273 -25.11 31.15 -15.70
CA GLY A 273 -25.03 30.87 -14.28
C GLY A 273 -26.36 30.35 -13.75
N THR A 274 -26.30 29.40 -12.81
CA THR A 274 -27.43 29.06 -11.97
C THR A 274 -27.01 28.99 -10.52
N ALA A 275 -27.58 29.92 -9.76
CA ALA A 275 -27.67 29.89 -8.31
C ALA A 275 -28.42 28.62 -7.81
N HIS A 276 -28.15 28.28 -6.56
CA HIS A 276 -28.70 27.19 -5.73
C HIS A 276 -29.99 26.46 -6.18
N SER A 277 -29.89 25.11 -6.29
CA SER A 277 -30.83 23.97 -6.06
C SER A 277 -32.34 24.09 -6.37
N PRO A 278 -33.12 23.00 -6.66
CA PRO A 278 -32.83 21.56 -6.60
C PRO A 278 -33.31 20.72 -7.83
N ILE A 279 -32.93 19.43 -7.87
CA ILE A 279 -33.43 18.35 -8.77
C ILE A 279 -33.23 18.62 -10.28
N ALA A 280 -32.09 18.21 -10.82
CA ALA A 280 -31.91 18.03 -12.27
C ALA A 280 -32.10 16.56 -12.64
N ALA A 281 -33.02 16.29 -13.56
CA ALA A 281 -33.06 15.01 -14.29
C ALA A 281 -31.84 14.91 -15.23
N PRO A 282 -31.35 13.70 -15.57
CA PRO A 282 -30.07 13.55 -16.24
C PRO A 282 -30.16 13.99 -17.70
N GLY A 283 -29.28 14.91 -18.09
CA GLY A 283 -28.98 15.19 -19.49
C GLY A 283 -28.13 14.07 -20.08
N THR A 284 -28.55 13.54 -21.22
CA THR A 284 -27.87 12.48 -21.96
C THR A 284 -26.64 13.04 -22.68
N THR A 285 -25.44 12.77 -22.18
CA THR A 285 -24.17 12.85 -22.93
C THR A 285 -23.79 11.43 -23.37
N ASP A 286 -23.39 11.24 -24.63
CA ASP A 286 -23.03 9.92 -25.21
C ASP A 286 -21.74 9.30 -24.61
N ALA A 287 -21.04 10.02 -23.73
CA ALA A 287 -19.80 9.59 -23.08
C ALA A 287 -20.04 8.57 -21.96
N PRO A 288 -19.16 7.57 -21.76
CA PRO A 288 -19.31 6.60 -20.66
C PRO A 288 -19.23 7.29 -19.29
N ASP A 289 -19.85 6.70 -18.28
CA ASP A 289 -19.77 7.18 -16.89
C ASP A 289 -18.45 6.71 -16.24
N LEU A 290 -17.92 5.56 -16.69
CA LEU A 290 -16.71 4.91 -16.20
C LEU A 290 -15.80 4.44 -17.35
N SER A 291 -14.49 4.68 -17.26
CA SER A 291 -13.49 4.01 -18.11
C SER A 291 -12.60 3.14 -17.22
N VAL A 292 -12.45 1.86 -17.57
CA VAL A 292 -11.54 0.93 -16.88
C VAL A 292 -10.28 0.74 -17.73
N VAL A 293 -9.13 1.17 -17.25
CA VAL A 293 -7.83 1.04 -17.90
C VAL A 293 -7.09 -0.13 -17.27
N VAL A 294 -6.68 -1.11 -18.09
CA VAL A 294 -5.95 -2.31 -17.63
C VAL A 294 -4.73 -2.54 -18.52
N VAL A 295 -3.55 -2.66 -17.92
CA VAL A 295 -2.30 -2.91 -18.67
C VAL A 295 -1.90 -4.38 -18.59
N PHE A 296 -1.53 -4.96 -19.73
CA PHE A 296 -1.11 -6.35 -19.87
C PHE A 296 0.30 -6.45 -20.48
N TYR A 297 1.08 -7.42 -20.01
CA TYR A 297 2.39 -7.77 -20.56
C TYR A 297 2.66 -9.27 -20.39
N ASP A 298 2.80 -10.01 -21.50
CA ASP A 298 3.13 -11.45 -21.51
C ASP A 298 2.22 -12.34 -20.63
N MET A 299 0.91 -12.06 -20.61
CA MET A 299 -0.05 -12.67 -19.68
C MET A 299 -1.42 -12.97 -20.31
N ARG A 300 -1.46 -13.52 -21.54
CA ARG A 300 -2.74 -13.74 -22.27
C ARG A 300 -3.72 -14.65 -21.52
N ARG A 301 -3.20 -15.64 -20.77
CA ARG A 301 -4.00 -16.53 -19.93
C ARG A 301 -4.73 -15.75 -18.84
N GLU A 302 -4.00 -14.94 -18.08
CA GLU A 302 -4.52 -14.14 -16.97
C GLU A 302 -5.44 -13.03 -17.49
N ALA A 303 -5.08 -12.43 -18.63
CA ALA A 303 -5.88 -11.41 -19.30
C ALA A 303 -7.29 -11.89 -19.62
N ALA A 304 -7.45 -13.15 -20.06
CA ALA A 304 -8.79 -13.70 -20.33
C ALA A 304 -9.69 -13.66 -19.09
N ARG A 305 -9.14 -13.95 -17.91
CA ARG A 305 -9.91 -13.96 -16.66
C ARG A 305 -10.18 -12.56 -16.14
N THR A 306 -9.19 -11.69 -16.23
CA THR A 306 -9.31 -10.28 -15.89
C THR A 306 -10.40 -9.61 -16.72
N LEU A 307 -10.34 -9.74 -18.05
CA LEU A 307 -11.33 -9.18 -18.96
C LEU A 307 -12.72 -9.79 -18.74
N HIS A 308 -12.82 -11.10 -18.50
CA HIS A 308 -14.09 -11.73 -18.12
C HIS A 308 -14.67 -11.13 -16.84
N SER A 309 -13.84 -10.91 -15.82
CA SER A 309 -14.26 -10.32 -14.54
C SER A 309 -14.73 -8.87 -14.65
N LEU A 310 -14.41 -8.18 -15.75
CA LEU A 310 -14.86 -6.82 -16.06
C LEU A 310 -16.10 -6.79 -16.98
N SER A 311 -16.52 -7.95 -17.50
CA SER A 311 -17.64 -8.03 -18.44
C SER A 311 -18.99 -7.87 -17.75
N ARG A 312 -20.00 -7.42 -18.50
CA ARG A 312 -21.40 -7.38 -18.05
C ARG A 312 -21.97 -8.76 -17.69
N ALA A 313 -21.36 -9.84 -18.19
CA ALA A 313 -21.79 -11.20 -17.86
C ALA A 313 -21.42 -11.60 -16.42
N TYR A 314 -20.42 -10.94 -15.83
CA TYR A 314 -19.89 -11.28 -14.51
C TYR A 314 -20.19 -10.21 -13.45
N GLN A 315 -20.04 -8.93 -13.80
CA GLN A 315 -20.30 -7.82 -12.89
C GLN A 315 -21.81 -7.63 -12.65
N ARG A 316 -22.19 -7.34 -11.40
CA ARG A 316 -23.57 -7.24 -10.91
C ARG A 316 -23.97 -5.79 -10.68
N ASP A 317 -25.27 -5.54 -10.80
CA ASP A 317 -25.91 -4.24 -10.51
C ASP A 317 -25.35 -3.08 -11.36
N LEU A 318 -25.06 -3.36 -12.65
CA LEU A 318 -24.54 -2.39 -13.62
C LEU A 318 -25.63 -1.63 -14.39
N ASP A 319 -26.90 -1.84 -14.05
CA ASP A 319 -28.02 -1.18 -14.72
C ASP A 319 -27.89 0.34 -14.61
N GLY A 320 -27.85 1.01 -15.76
CA GLY A 320 -27.68 2.46 -15.85
C GLY A 320 -26.24 2.97 -15.72
N ILE A 321 -25.24 2.08 -15.59
CA ILE A 321 -23.82 2.44 -15.66
C ILE A 321 -23.30 2.13 -17.06
N ARG A 322 -22.95 3.17 -17.81
CA ARG A 322 -22.24 3.06 -19.08
C ARG A 322 -20.75 3.07 -18.80
N TYR A 323 -20.04 2.08 -19.32
CA TYR A 323 -18.60 1.99 -19.13
C TYR A 323 -17.91 1.43 -20.36
N GLU A 324 -16.61 1.72 -20.45
CA GLU A 324 -15.69 1.11 -21.40
C GLU A 324 -14.54 0.41 -20.64
N VAL A 325 -13.93 -0.60 -21.27
CA VAL A 325 -12.72 -1.26 -20.82
C VAL A 325 -11.64 -1.08 -21.87
N ILE A 326 -10.55 -0.41 -21.50
CA ILE A 326 -9.39 -0.11 -22.32
C ILE A 326 -8.28 -1.08 -21.91
N ALA A 327 -8.15 -2.16 -22.67
CA ALA A 327 -7.05 -3.10 -22.52
C ALA A 327 -5.81 -2.54 -23.24
N VAL A 328 -4.72 -2.32 -22.52
CA VAL A 328 -3.47 -1.81 -23.08
C VAL A 328 -2.43 -2.92 -23.11
N ASP A 329 -2.01 -3.36 -24.30
CA ASP A 329 -0.88 -4.30 -24.44
C ASP A 329 0.43 -3.52 -24.45
N ASN A 330 1.27 -3.73 -23.42
CA ASN A 330 2.55 -3.05 -23.23
C ASN A 330 3.71 -3.79 -23.93
N GLY A 331 3.51 -4.21 -25.18
CA GLY A 331 4.56 -4.81 -25.99
C GLY A 331 4.78 -6.30 -25.71
N SER A 332 3.70 -7.06 -25.49
CA SER A 332 3.77 -8.51 -25.28
C SER A 332 4.37 -9.25 -26.49
N SER A 333 5.11 -10.30 -26.18
CA SER A 333 5.71 -11.22 -27.15
C SER A 333 4.67 -12.16 -27.77
N GLU A 334 4.94 -12.71 -28.96
CA GLU A 334 4.12 -13.81 -29.49
C GLU A 334 4.50 -15.12 -28.76
N PRO A 335 3.53 -15.96 -28.32
CA PRO A 335 2.09 -15.92 -28.59
C PRO A 335 1.22 -15.20 -27.53
N GLN A 336 1.82 -14.47 -26.59
CA GLN A 336 1.13 -13.80 -25.48
C GLN A 336 0.46 -12.47 -25.86
N ARG A 337 0.76 -11.92 -27.04
CA ARG A 337 0.18 -10.67 -27.52
C ARG A 337 -1.35 -10.69 -27.54
N LEU A 338 -1.97 -9.64 -27.04
CA LEU A 338 -3.42 -9.45 -27.15
C LEU A 338 -3.76 -8.92 -28.55
N ASP A 339 -4.81 -9.46 -29.16
CA ASP A 339 -5.32 -9.00 -30.44
C ASP A 339 -6.74 -8.43 -30.28
N ARG A 340 -7.16 -7.61 -31.24
CA ARG A 340 -8.47 -6.94 -31.20
C ARG A 340 -9.62 -7.93 -31.07
N SER A 341 -9.57 -9.03 -31.83
CA SER A 341 -10.64 -10.03 -31.83
C SER A 341 -10.79 -10.73 -30.47
N PHE A 342 -9.67 -10.94 -29.77
CA PHE A 342 -9.64 -11.49 -28.42
C PHE A 342 -10.26 -10.51 -27.41
N VAL A 343 -9.84 -9.25 -27.40
CA VAL A 343 -10.33 -8.26 -26.44
C VAL A 343 -11.82 -7.94 -26.66
N GLU A 344 -12.24 -7.73 -27.90
CA GLU A 344 -13.64 -7.42 -28.23
C GLU A 344 -14.59 -8.61 -28.01
N SER A 345 -14.06 -9.84 -27.86
CA SER A 345 -14.88 -11.02 -27.58
C SER A 345 -15.55 -11.00 -26.19
N PHE A 346 -15.07 -10.17 -25.26
CA PHE A 346 -15.61 -10.07 -23.90
C PHE A 346 -16.82 -9.13 -23.79
N GLY A 347 -17.09 -8.30 -24.79
CA GLY A 347 -18.23 -7.38 -24.81
C GLY A 347 -18.00 -6.16 -25.71
N ALA A 348 -19.09 -5.45 -26.03
CA ALA A 348 -19.02 -4.24 -26.87
C ALA A 348 -18.33 -3.06 -26.16
N GLU A 349 -18.21 -3.14 -24.83
CA GLU A 349 -17.50 -2.17 -24.00
C GLU A 349 -15.96 -2.31 -24.05
N PHE A 350 -15.42 -3.39 -24.64
CA PHE A 350 -13.99 -3.67 -24.64
C PHE A 350 -13.30 -3.15 -25.90
N ARG A 351 -12.13 -2.50 -25.73
CA ARG A 351 -11.25 -2.14 -26.84
C ARG A 351 -9.77 -2.31 -26.47
N LEU A 352 -8.95 -2.56 -27.49
CA LEU A 352 -7.51 -2.73 -27.38
C LEU A 352 -6.76 -1.45 -27.76
N VAL A 353 -5.73 -1.11 -26.98
CA VAL A 353 -4.67 -0.13 -27.29
C VAL A 353 -3.34 -0.86 -27.30
N GLU A 354 -2.61 -0.78 -28.41
CA GLU A 354 -1.30 -1.42 -28.55
C GLU A 354 -0.20 -0.37 -28.41
N MET A 355 0.75 -0.57 -27.48
CA MET A 355 1.88 0.35 -27.31
C MET A 355 2.90 0.25 -28.45
N GLY A 356 3.08 -0.95 -29.03
CA GLY A 356 4.01 -1.16 -30.13
C GLY A 356 5.43 -0.70 -29.80
N ALA A 357 5.97 0.23 -30.58
CA ALA A 357 7.32 0.77 -30.39
C ALA A 357 7.47 1.67 -29.16
N ASP A 358 6.36 2.17 -28.61
CA ASP A 358 6.33 3.05 -27.43
C ASP A 358 6.31 2.25 -26.12
N ALA A 359 6.31 0.92 -26.19
CA ALA A 359 6.33 0.03 -25.03
C ALA A 359 7.62 0.19 -24.23
N THR A 360 7.48 0.29 -22.91
CA THR A 360 8.62 0.40 -21.99
C THR A 360 8.61 -0.73 -20.96
N PRO A 361 9.77 -1.10 -20.37
CA PRO A 361 9.83 -2.09 -19.29
C PRO A 361 8.96 -1.74 -18.08
N SER A 362 8.78 -0.45 -17.80
CA SER A 362 7.81 0.04 -16.81
C SER A 362 6.40 0.11 -17.43
N PRO A 363 5.34 -0.27 -16.71
CA PRO A 363 3.96 -0.14 -17.19
C PRO A 363 3.45 1.31 -17.19
N VAL A 364 4.22 2.27 -16.65
CA VAL A 364 3.77 3.66 -16.43
C VAL A 364 3.34 4.37 -17.73
N SER A 365 4.11 4.23 -18.81
CA SER A 365 3.76 4.84 -20.11
C SER A 365 2.45 4.27 -20.67
N ALA A 366 2.26 2.95 -20.56
CA ALA A 366 1.03 2.27 -20.97
C ALA A 366 -0.18 2.68 -20.12
N LEU A 367 0.02 2.86 -18.81
CA LEU A 367 -1.02 3.38 -17.91
C LEU A 367 -1.43 4.80 -18.29
N ASN A 368 -0.46 5.71 -18.47
CA ASN A 368 -0.72 7.08 -18.87
C ASN A 368 -1.38 7.15 -20.26
N ARG A 369 -0.98 6.27 -21.19
CA ARG A 369 -1.64 6.16 -22.50
C ARG A 369 -3.09 5.75 -22.35
N GLY A 370 -3.38 4.71 -21.57
CA GLY A 370 -4.75 4.26 -21.31
C GLY A 370 -5.60 5.33 -20.60
N ILE A 371 -5.02 6.07 -19.66
CA ILE A 371 -5.68 7.20 -18.98
C ILE A 371 -5.99 8.33 -19.96
N ALA A 372 -5.08 8.65 -20.88
CA ALA A 372 -5.30 9.68 -21.90
C ALA A 372 -6.43 9.30 -22.87
N GLU A 373 -6.59 8.00 -23.13
CA GLU A 373 -7.66 7.44 -23.96
C GLU A 373 -9.02 7.36 -23.25
N ALA A 374 -9.07 7.48 -21.92
CA ALA A 374 -10.28 7.31 -21.13
C ALA A 374 -11.29 8.47 -21.32
N ALA A 375 -12.53 8.14 -21.67
CA ALA A 375 -13.61 9.11 -21.87
C ALA A 375 -14.51 9.33 -20.65
N GLY A 376 -14.46 8.44 -19.66
CA GLY A 376 -15.33 8.39 -18.49
C GLY A 376 -15.10 9.50 -17.48
N ASP A 377 -16.17 9.87 -16.77
CA ASP A 377 -16.07 10.83 -15.65
C ASP A 377 -15.31 10.24 -14.46
N VAL A 378 -15.42 8.93 -14.27
CA VAL A 378 -14.60 8.14 -13.36
C VAL A 378 -13.64 7.28 -14.19
N VAL A 379 -12.39 7.20 -13.75
CA VAL A 379 -11.37 6.31 -14.32
C VAL A 379 -11.01 5.27 -13.28
N ALA A 380 -11.18 4.00 -13.62
CA ALA A 380 -10.60 2.89 -12.89
C ALA A 380 -9.26 2.52 -13.51
N VAL A 381 -8.22 2.38 -12.70
CA VAL A 381 -6.90 1.96 -13.16
C VAL A 381 -6.54 0.64 -12.50
N MET A 382 -6.16 -0.34 -13.32
CA MET A 382 -5.55 -1.60 -12.92
C MET A 382 -4.13 -1.66 -13.49
N ILE A 383 -3.14 -1.51 -12.60
CA ILE A 383 -1.72 -1.40 -12.98
C ILE A 383 -1.17 -2.72 -13.49
N ASP A 384 -1.42 -3.78 -12.73
CA ASP A 384 -1.16 -5.16 -13.13
C ASP A 384 -2.46 -5.79 -13.63
N GLY A 385 -2.45 -6.19 -14.90
CA GLY A 385 -3.57 -6.88 -15.55
C GLY A 385 -3.82 -8.30 -15.03
N ALA A 386 -2.97 -8.86 -14.16
CA ALA A 386 -3.14 -10.21 -13.63
C ALA A 386 -4.14 -10.30 -12.45
N HIS A 387 -5.21 -9.50 -12.43
CA HIS A 387 -6.19 -9.47 -11.34
C HIS A 387 -7.62 -9.80 -11.79
N VAL A 388 -8.27 -10.71 -11.08
CA VAL A 388 -9.71 -10.97 -11.19
C VAL A 388 -10.45 -10.12 -10.17
N LEU A 389 -11.53 -9.44 -10.54
CA LEU A 389 -12.36 -8.68 -9.59
C LEU A 389 -13.53 -9.53 -9.07
N SER A 390 -14.05 -9.23 -7.87
CA SER A 390 -15.33 -9.80 -7.42
C SER A 390 -16.53 -9.17 -8.16
N PRO A 391 -17.70 -9.84 -8.20
CA PRO A 391 -18.82 -9.41 -9.04
C PRO A 391 -19.42 -8.03 -8.74
N GLY A 392 -19.20 -7.43 -7.57
CA GLY A 392 -19.81 -6.15 -7.21
C GLY A 392 -18.87 -4.95 -7.28
N VAL A 393 -17.61 -5.13 -7.67
CA VAL A 393 -16.59 -4.06 -7.59
C VAL A 393 -17.01 -2.81 -8.37
N LEU A 394 -17.44 -2.95 -9.63
CA LEU A 394 -17.74 -1.78 -10.47
C LEU A 394 -18.94 -0.98 -9.95
N SER A 395 -20.03 -1.66 -9.59
CA SER A 395 -21.25 -0.99 -9.11
C SER A 395 -21.06 -0.34 -7.73
N GLN A 396 -20.33 -1.00 -6.82
CA GLN A 396 -20.01 -0.45 -5.51
C GLN A 396 -19.02 0.71 -5.60
N ALA A 397 -18.03 0.66 -6.50
CA ALA A 397 -17.12 1.78 -6.72
C ALA A 397 -17.87 3.01 -7.26
N MET A 398 -18.78 2.83 -8.22
CA MET A 398 -19.62 3.93 -8.71
C MET A 398 -20.60 4.44 -7.64
N ALA A 399 -21.06 3.58 -6.72
CA ALA A 399 -21.83 4.02 -5.57
C ALA A 399 -21.01 4.87 -4.60
N ALA A 400 -19.75 4.51 -4.35
CA ALA A 400 -18.82 5.32 -3.57
C ALA A 400 -18.59 6.70 -4.21
N GLN A 401 -18.37 6.75 -5.52
CA GLN A 401 -18.19 8.01 -6.27
C GLN A 401 -19.40 8.96 -6.18
N ARG A 402 -20.63 8.42 -6.07
CA ARG A 402 -21.85 9.21 -5.85
C ARG A 402 -22.04 9.64 -4.39
N THR A 403 -21.43 8.93 -3.45
CA THR A 403 -21.64 9.12 -2.00
C THR A 403 -20.63 10.11 -1.44
N TYR A 404 -19.37 9.99 -1.86
CA TYR A 404 -18.25 10.81 -1.42
C TYR A 404 -17.74 11.62 -2.60
N PRO A 405 -17.85 12.96 -2.56
CA PRO A 405 -17.22 13.83 -3.55
C PRO A 405 -15.72 13.52 -3.65
N SER A 406 -15.14 13.56 -4.84
CA SER A 406 -13.70 13.33 -5.03
C SER A 406 -13.16 12.04 -4.38
N ALA A 407 -13.94 10.95 -4.42
CA ALA A 407 -13.56 9.68 -3.80
C ALA A 407 -12.38 9.01 -4.52
N VAL A 408 -11.39 8.58 -3.74
CA VAL A 408 -10.36 7.63 -4.18
C VAL A 408 -10.76 6.26 -3.65
N VAL A 409 -11.36 5.44 -4.51
CA VAL A 409 -11.85 4.13 -4.12
C VAL A 409 -10.78 3.08 -4.35
N ALA A 410 -10.28 2.48 -3.27
CA ALA A 410 -9.28 1.42 -3.30
C ALA A 410 -9.91 0.05 -2.99
N VAL A 411 -9.75 -0.90 -3.92
CA VAL A 411 -10.27 -2.27 -3.78
C VAL A 411 -9.28 -3.14 -3.03
N GLN A 412 -9.75 -3.90 -2.04
CA GLN A 412 -8.89 -4.75 -1.22
C GLN A 412 -8.16 -5.82 -2.06
N PRO A 413 -6.82 -5.89 -2.02
CA PRO A 413 -6.06 -6.88 -2.76
C PRO A 413 -5.97 -8.24 -2.02
N PHE A 414 -6.02 -9.32 -2.80
CA PHE A 414 -5.86 -10.70 -2.38
C PHE A 414 -4.89 -11.42 -3.33
N HIS A 415 -4.17 -12.43 -2.84
CA HIS A 415 -3.54 -13.46 -3.67
C HIS A 415 -4.53 -14.61 -3.88
N LEU A 416 -4.71 -15.05 -5.12
CA LEU A 416 -5.44 -16.27 -5.41
C LEU A 416 -4.57 -17.48 -5.03
N GLY A 417 -5.11 -18.39 -4.23
CA GLY A 417 -4.39 -19.56 -3.75
C GLY A 417 -4.17 -19.57 -2.23
N PRO A 418 -3.35 -20.53 -1.76
CA PRO A 418 -3.35 -20.96 -0.36
C PRO A 418 -2.64 -20.02 0.63
N GLY A 419 -1.98 -18.97 0.17
CA GLY A 419 -1.17 -18.11 1.03
C GLY A 419 -0.49 -16.98 0.26
N GLN A 420 0.58 -16.42 0.84
CA GLN A 420 1.38 -15.42 0.16
C GLN A 420 2.03 -16.04 -1.08
N GLN A 421 1.85 -15.42 -2.24
CA GLN A 421 2.16 -16.03 -3.53
C GLN A 421 3.62 -16.53 -3.62
N GLY A 422 4.59 -15.72 -3.21
CA GLY A 422 6.00 -16.12 -3.16
C GLY A 422 6.31 -17.31 -2.25
N GLU A 423 5.55 -17.53 -1.18
CA GLU A 423 5.71 -18.69 -0.29
C GLU A 423 5.11 -19.96 -0.93
N THR A 424 3.92 -19.82 -1.52
CA THR A 424 3.18 -20.95 -2.13
C THR A 424 3.83 -21.48 -3.40
N MET A 425 4.47 -20.62 -4.20
CA MET A 425 5.23 -21.06 -5.38
C MET A 425 6.40 -21.97 -5.00
N GLY A 426 7.10 -21.67 -3.89
CA GLY A 426 8.19 -22.51 -3.38
C GLY A 426 7.74 -23.89 -2.90
N THR A 427 6.43 -24.08 -2.74
CA THR A 427 5.81 -25.32 -2.29
C THR A 427 4.93 -25.98 -3.36
N GLY A 428 5.00 -25.52 -4.62
CA GLY A 428 4.39 -26.18 -5.79
C GLY A 428 3.11 -25.54 -6.33
N TYR A 429 2.68 -24.38 -5.83
CA TYR A 429 1.53 -23.65 -6.39
C TYR A 429 1.94 -22.87 -7.65
N ASP A 430 1.42 -23.29 -8.82
CA ASP A 430 1.70 -22.71 -10.13
C ASP A 430 0.41 -22.39 -10.92
N GLN A 431 0.56 -21.98 -12.19
CA GLN A 431 -0.57 -21.65 -13.06
C GLN A 431 -1.54 -22.84 -13.27
N GLN A 432 -1.05 -24.09 -13.30
CA GLN A 432 -1.92 -25.27 -13.48
C GLN A 432 -2.70 -25.57 -12.20
N ALA A 433 -2.05 -25.45 -11.04
CA ALA A 433 -2.72 -25.59 -9.75
C ALA A 433 -3.81 -24.52 -9.56
N GLU A 434 -3.55 -23.28 -9.97
CA GLU A 434 -4.54 -22.19 -9.95
C GLU A 434 -5.72 -22.45 -10.91
N ASP A 435 -5.47 -22.99 -12.10
CA ASP A 435 -6.53 -23.38 -13.05
C ASP A 435 -7.47 -24.42 -12.45
N ALA A 436 -6.90 -25.45 -11.81
CA ALA A 436 -7.65 -26.49 -11.12
C ALA A 436 -8.45 -25.94 -9.94
N LEU A 437 -7.87 -25.02 -9.16
CA LEU A 437 -8.51 -24.37 -8.02
C LEU A 437 -9.74 -23.57 -8.44
N LEU A 438 -9.64 -22.75 -9.49
CA LEU A 438 -10.77 -21.98 -10.00
C LEU A 438 -11.89 -22.88 -10.55
N ALA A 439 -11.52 -23.95 -11.26
CA ALA A 439 -12.49 -24.92 -11.78
C ALA A 439 -13.21 -25.66 -10.65
N GLN A 440 -12.50 -26.07 -9.60
CA GLN A 440 -13.06 -26.73 -8.41
C GLN A 440 -14.06 -25.82 -7.68
N HIS A 441 -13.83 -24.51 -7.68
CA HIS A 441 -14.69 -23.53 -7.03
C HIS A 441 -15.74 -22.90 -7.95
N HIS A 442 -15.99 -23.52 -9.11
CA HIS A 442 -17.02 -23.11 -10.06
C HIS A 442 -16.94 -21.63 -10.45
N TRP A 443 -15.71 -21.12 -10.59
CA TRP A 443 -15.49 -19.82 -11.18
C TRP A 443 -15.47 -19.98 -12.71
N PRO A 444 -16.20 -19.14 -13.48
CA PRO A 444 -16.76 -17.83 -13.10
C PRO A 444 -18.22 -17.80 -12.64
N GLU A 445 -18.95 -18.92 -12.58
CA GLU A 445 -20.36 -18.94 -12.20
C GLU A 445 -20.62 -18.41 -10.77
N ASP A 446 -19.73 -18.70 -9.83
CA ASP A 446 -19.74 -18.14 -8.47
C ASP A 446 -18.51 -17.26 -8.20
N GLY A 447 -18.54 -16.01 -8.67
CA GLY A 447 -17.44 -15.07 -8.43
C GLY A 447 -17.14 -14.73 -6.96
N TYR A 448 -18.05 -15.00 -6.02
CA TYR A 448 -17.79 -14.77 -4.59
C TYR A 448 -17.07 -15.95 -3.92
N SER A 449 -17.00 -17.12 -4.57
CA SER A 449 -16.19 -18.25 -4.11
C SER A 449 -14.69 -17.96 -4.14
N LEU A 450 -14.25 -16.93 -4.88
CA LEU A 450 -12.86 -16.45 -4.88
C LEU A 450 -12.37 -16.10 -3.47
N PHE A 451 -13.25 -15.59 -2.60
CA PHE A 451 -12.91 -15.35 -1.21
C PHE A 451 -12.64 -16.66 -0.45
N ASP A 452 -13.17 -17.79 -0.85
CA ASP A 452 -12.93 -19.06 -0.16
C ASP A 452 -11.55 -19.66 -0.50
N VAL A 453 -10.94 -19.21 -1.60
CA VAL A 453 -9.67 -19.74 -2.14
C VAL A 453 -8.56 -18.70 -2.25
N SER A 454 -8.70 -17.58 -1.54
CA SER A 454 -7.73 -16.50 -1.58
C SER A 454 -7.16 -16.14 -0.20
N HIS A 455 -6.05 -15.41 -0.24
CA HIS A 455 -5.36 -14.88 0.92
C HIS A 455 -5.24 -13.35 0.82
N PHE A 456 -5.29 -12.62 1.95
CA PHE A 456 -4.99 -11.19 1.93
C PHE A 456 -3.57 -10.96 1.40
N GLN A 457 -3.37 -9.91 0.62
CA GLN A 457 -2.01 -9.47 0.30
C GLN A 457 -1.40 -8.85 1.56
N GLY A 458 -0.36 -9.48 2.10
CA GLY A 458 0.15 -9.19 3.45
C GLY A 458 -0.75 -9.67 4.60
N ASP A 459 -0.52 -9.12 5.80
CA ASP A 459 -1.19 -9.53 7.05
C ASP A 459 -2.35 -8.60 7.47
N ARG A 460 -2.71 -7.60 6.64
CA ARG A 460 -3.72 -6.58 6.96
C ARG A 460 -5.11 -7.03 6.53
N ASP A 461 -6.09 -6.89 7.42
CA ASP A 461 -7.48 -7.19 7.14
C ASP A 461 -8.26 -6.00 6.55
N TRP A 462 -9.59 -6.12 6.47
CA TRP A 462 -10.48 -5.06 5.98
C TRP A 462 -10.41 -3.73 6.74
N LEU A 463 -9.98 -3.73 8.01
CA LEU A 463 -10.06 -2.58 8.93
C LEU A 463 -8.69 -2.03 9.35
N ASP A 464 -7.60 -2.71 8.98
CA ASP A 464 -6.20 -2.29 9.23
C ASP A 464 -5.69 -1.20 8.27
N GLY A 465 -6.57 -0.72 7.37
CA GLY A 465 -6.31 0.27 6.35
C GLY A 465 -5.57 -0.28 5.12
N LEU A 466 -5.74 0.42 3.99
CA LEU A 466 -5.14 0.04 2.71
C LEU A 466 -3.87 0.83 2.44
N TRP A 467 -2.75 0.11 2.47
CA TRP A 467 -1.43 0.63 2.12
C TRP A 467 -1.18 0.61 0.61
N GLU A 468 -1.83 -0.32 -0.09
CA GLU A 468 -1.73 -0.51 -1.53
C GLU A 468 -3.04 -1.06 -2.10
N SER A 469 -3.30 -0.76 -3.37
CA SER A 469 -4.36 -1.40 -4.15
C SER A 469 -3.96 -1.41 -5.62
N ASN A 470 -4.10 -2.55 -6.29
CA ASN A 470 -3.91 -2.62 -7.74
C ASN A 470 -5.06 -1.93 -8.52
N CYS A 471 -6.27 -1.89 -7.94
CA CYS A 471 -7.46 -1.38 -8.61
C CYS A 471 -7.97 -0.14 -7.87
N LEU A 472 -7.83 1.01 -8.52
CA LEU A 472 -8.20 2.32 -7.98
C LEU A 472 -9.26 2.96 -8.88
N PHE A 473 -10.35 3.48 -8.30
CA PHE A 473 -11.35 4.29 -9.02
C PHE A 473 -11.27 5.72 -8.55
N VAL A 474 -11.13 6.65 -9.50
CA VAL A 474 -10.95 8.07 -9.20
C VAL A 474 -11.69 8.95 -10.20
N PRO A 475 -12.17 10.13 -9.80
CA PRO A 475 -12.64 11.12 -10.76
C PRO A 475 -11.53 11.49 -11.74
N ARG A 476 -11.88 11.58 -13.02
CA ARG A 476 -10.95 12.01 -14.08
C ARG A 476 -10.34 13.38 -13.80
N THR A 477 -11.10 14.29 -13.18
CA THR A 477 -10.62 15.62 -12.77
C THR A 477 -9.48 15.52 -11.77
N LEU A 478 -9.62 14.71 -10.72
CA LEU A 478 -8.58 14.47 -9.73
C LEU A 478 -7.35 13.83 -10.38
N LEU A 479 -7.54 12.84 -11.25
CA LEU A 479 -6.43 12.16 -11.92
C LEU A 479 -5.61 13.13 -12.81
N ARG A 480 -6.28 14.06 -13.48
CA ARG A 480 -5.64 15.17 -14.22
C ARG A 480 -4.92 16.15 -13.30
N GLN A 481 -5.55 16.54 -12.19
CA GLN A 481 -4.92 17.44 -11.20
C GLN A 481 -3.64 16.84 -10.62
N VAL A 482 -3.60 15.54 -10.36
CA VAL A 482 -2.39 14.87 -9.84
C VAL A 482 -1.36 14.57 -10.92
N GLY A 483 -1.73 14.62 -12.21
CA GLY A 483 -0.84 14.43 -13.36
C GLY A 483 -0.65 12.96 -13.79
N GLY A 484 -1.56 12.05 -13.43
CA GLY A 484 -1.40 10.62 -13.73
C GLY A 484 -0.18 9.98 -13.03
N PHE A 485 0.38 8.94 -13.64
CA PHE A 485 1.58 8.27 -13.13
C PHE A 485 2.86 9.05 -13.48
N ASP A 486 3.80 9.09 -12.55
CA ASP A 486 5.09 9.76 -12.76
C ASP A 486 6.03 8.86 -13.60
N GLU A 487 6.35 9.29 -14.82
CA GLU A 487 7.23 8.57 -15.74
C GLU A 487 8.68 8.42 -15.24
N GLY A 488 9.04 9.09 -14.13
CA GLY A 488 10.30 8.85 -13.42
C GLY A 488 10.45 7.42 -12.90
N PHE A 489 9.34 6.71 -12.66
CA PHE A 489 9.34 5.28 -12.30
C PHE A 489 9.58 4.40 -13.54
N ALA A 490 10.82 4.37 -14.01
CA ALA A 490 11.21 3.69 -15.25
C ALA A 490 11.58 2.20 -15.05
N THR A 491 11.65 1.73 -13.80
CA THR A 491 12.07 0.36 -13.49
C THR A 491 11.03 -0.69 -13.90
N ALA A 492 11.50 -1.86 -14.34
CA ALA A 492 10.64 -2.98 -14.70
C ALA A 492 9.72 -3.41 -13.53
N GLY A 493 8.42 -3.45 -13.80
CA GLY A 493 7.37 -3.67 -12.79
C GLY A 493 6.82 -2.38 -12.16
N GLY A 494 7.30 -1.20 -12.57
CA GLY A 494 6.76 0.11 -12.16
C GLY A 494 7.15 0.58 -10.76
N GLY A 495 7.88 -0.24 -10.00
CA GLY A 495 8.37 0.13 -8.66
C GLY A 495 7.25 0.57 -7.73
N PHE A 496 7.38 1.78 -7.18
CA PHE A 496 6.38 2.39 -6.31
C PHE A 496 5.40 3.32 -7.04
N ALA A 497 5.33 3.30 -8.38
CA ALA A 497 4.47 4.21 -9.15
C ALA A 497 2.99 4.16 -8.73
N ASN A 498 2.47 2.98 -8.39
CA ASN A 498 1.13 2.82 -7.85
C ASN A 498 0.98 3.49 -6.47
N LEU A 499 1.90 3.18 -5.56
CA LEU A 499 1.91 3.71 -4.21
C LEU A 499 1.99 5.23 -4.22
N ASP A 500 2.84 5.77 -5.11
CA ASP A 500 2.99 7.20 -5.35
C ASP A 500 1.71 7.86 -5.85
N LEU A 501 1.06 7.29 -6.88
CA LEU A 501 -0.21 7.83 -7.37
C LEU A 501 -1.28 7.80 -6.29
N TYR A 502 -1.41 6.67 -5.58
CA TYR A 502 -2.37 6.51 -4.49
C TYR A 502 -2.15 7.55 -3.37
N GLU A 503 -0.90 7.79 -2.97
CA GLU A 503 -0.55 8.78 -1.97
C GLU A 503 -0.78 10.22 -2.45
N ARG A 504 -0.43 10.55 -3.70
CA ARG A 504 -0.69 11.89 -4.26
C ARG A 504 -2.18 12.20 -4.33
N MET A 505 -3.01 11.24 -4.71
CA MET A 505 -4.47 11.40 -4.74
C MET A 505 -5.05 11.46 -3.32
N GLY A 506 -4.56 10.62 -2.41
CA GLY A 506 -5.01 10.61 -1.02
C GLY A 506 -4.55 11.81 -0.20
N ALA A 507 -3.46 12.48 -0.57
CA ALA A 507 -2.94 13.67 0.12
C ALA A 507 -3.74 14.95 -0.21
N HIS A 508 -4.51 14.97 -1.30
CA HIS A 508 -5.30 16.14 -1.70
C HIS A 508 -6.40 16.43 -0.66
N PRO A 509 -6.53 17.62 -0.06
CA PRO A 509 -7.40 17.87 1.10
C PRO A 509 -8.85 17.39 0.95
N ASP A 510 -9.46 17.65 -0.22
CA ASP A 510 -10.87 17.33 -0.49
C ASP A 510 -11.14 15.89 -0.93
N THR A 511 -10.14 15.02 -0.94
CA THR A 511 -10.35 13.62 -1.33
C THR A 511 -10.78 12.78 -0.14
N HIS A 512 -11.70 11.85 -0.42
CA HIS A 512 -12.15 10.85 0.52
C HIS A 512 -11.55 9.51 0.13
N LEU A 513 -10.74 8.90 1.00
CA LEU A 513 -10.32 7.52 0.78
C LEU A 513 -11.48 6.59 1.10
N VAL A 514 -11.83 5.72 0.16
CA VAL A 514 -12.94 4.77 0.33
C VAL A 514 -12.47 3.37 0.01
N THR A 515 -12.86 2.38 0.80
CA THR A 515 -12.74 0.96 0.43
C THR A 515 -14.10 0.27 0.44
N ILE A 516 -14.20 -0.81 -0.34
CA ILE A 516 -15.44 -1.55 -0.55
C ILE A 516 -15.40 -2.85 0.25
N LEU A 517 -16.18 -2.92 1.33
CA LEU A 517 -16.34 -4.12 2.14
C LEU A 517 -17.03 -5.22 1.35
N GLY A 518 -16.42 -6.40 1.38
CA GLY A 518 -16.95 -7.60 0.73
C GLY A 518 -16.68 -7.69 -0.77
N GLU A 519 -15.93 -6.74 -1.33
CA GLU A 519 -15.47 -6.76 -2.71
C GLU A 519 -13.93 -6.72 -2.76
N GLY A 520 -13.32 -7.43 -3.71
CA GLY A 520 -11.88 -7.69 -3.72
C GLY A 520 -11.28 -7.79 -5.12
N SER A 521 -9.96 -7.65 -5.17
CA SER A 521 -9.13 -7.80 -6.36
C SER A 521 -8.12 -8.93 -6.14
N PHE A 522 -8.23 -10.01 -6.91
CA PHE A 522 -7.51 -11.26 -6.68
C PHE A 522 -6.38 -11.41 -7.70
N HIS A 523 -5.15 -11.24 -7.24
CA HIS A 523 -3.91 -11.37 -8.01
C HIS A 523 -3.67 -12.85 -8.37
N GLN A 524 -3.41 -13.11 -9.65
CA GLN A 524 -3.20 -14.43 -10.24
C GLN A 524 -1.71 -14.77 -10.32
N VAL A 525 -1.36 -16.05 -10.44
CA VAL A 525 0.01 -16.50 -10.72
C VAL A 525 0.39 -16.15 -12.16
N HIS A 526 1.51 -15.42 -12.33
CA HIS A 526 1.99 -14.94 -13.63
C HIS A 526 3.53 -14.78 -13.66
N GLY A 527 4.12 -14.39 -14.79
CA GLY A 527 5.58 -14.25 -14.95
C GLY A 527 6.24 -13.03 -14.29
N GLY A 528 5.54 -12.30 -13.41
CA GLY A 528 5.93 -10.99 -12.89
C GLY A 528 7.25 -10.91 -12.09
N THR A 529 7.81 -9.71 -12.02
CA THR A 529 9.20 -9.49 -11.57
C THR A 529 9.44 -9.43 -10.05
N THR A 530 8.39 -9.20 -9.24
CA THR A 530 8.49 -9.02 -7.77
C THR A 530 7.55 -9.93 -6.99
N THR A 531 6.28 -10.03 -7.42
CA THR A 531 5.23 -10.80 -6.74
C THR A 531 5.33 -12.30 -6.98
N ASN A 532 5.98 -12.71 -8.08
CA ASN A 532 6.19 -14.11 -8.50
C ASN A 532 7.64 -14.60 -8.31
N GLN A 533 8.31 -14.16 -7.23
CA GLN A 533 9.69 -14.56 -6.91
C GLN A 533 9.73 -15.41 -5.63
N ALA A 534 10.11 -16.68 -5.79
CA ALA A 534 10.20 -17.65 -4.68
C ALA A 534 11.33 -17.32 -3.69
N ASP A 535 12.39 -16.61 -4.11
CA ASP A 535 13.47 -16.19 -3.21
C ASP A 535 13.08 -14.93 -2.41
N SER A 536 12.79 -15.15 -1.12
CA SER A 536 12.48 -14.09 -0.15
C SER A 536 13.61 -13.04 0.03
N THR A 537 14.86 -13.39 -0.26
CA THR A 537 16.01 -12.49 -0.14
C THR A 537 16.10 -11.56 -1.34
N PHE A 538 15.91 -12.11 -2.55
CA PHE A 538 15.80 -11.34 -3.79
C PHE A 538 14.62 -10.35 -3.72
N ARG A 539 13.45 -10.81 -3.27
CA ARG A 539 12.26 -9.95 -3.10
C ARG A 539 12.52 -8.78 -2.14
N ARG A 540 13.10 -9.04 -0.97
CA ARG A 540 13.44 -7.97 0.00
C ARG A 540 14.43 -6.96 -0.57
N ARG A 541 15.42 -7.42 -1.33
CA ARG A 541 16.38 -6.54 -2.01
C ARG A 541 15.69 -5.65 -3.04
N ARG A 542 14.82 -6.24 -3.87
CA ARG A 542 14.10 -5.50 -4.91
C ARG A 542 13.08 -4.50 -4.34
N ILE A 543 12.40 -4.84 -3.24
CA ILE A 543 11.55 -3.88 -2.50
C ILE A 543 12.40 -2.74 -1.92
N ALA A 544 13.59 -3.04 -1.37
CA ALA A 544 14.49 -2.01 -0.87
C ALA A 544 15.02 -1.09 -2.01
N GLU A 545 15.29 -1.66 -3.18
CA GLU A 545 15.65 -0.89 -4.39
C GLU A 545 14.49 0.03 -4.81
N PHE A 546 13.25 -0.46 -4.86
CA PHE A 546 12.07 0.36 -5.17
C PHE A 546 11.82 1.46 -4.12
N ALA A 547 11.98 1.15 -2.84
CA ALA A 547 11.88 2.14 -1.78
C ALA A 547 12.99 3.20 -1.88
N GLY A 548 14.19 2.80 -2.31
CA GLY A 548 15.29 3.70 -2.63
C GLY A 548 14.98 4.61 -3.80
N GLU A 549 14.50 4.07 -4.93
CA GLU A 549 14.07 4.84 -6.10
C GLU A 549 12.97 5.83 -5.76
N TYR A 550 11.96 5.41 -4.98
CA TYR A 550 10.93 6.31 -4.48
C TYR A 550 11.53 7.43 -3.62
N ALA A 551 12.41 7.10 -2.67
CA ALA A 551 13.03 8.10 -1.80
C ALA A 551 13.95 9.07 -2.55
N GLU A 552 14.60 8.61 -3.62
CA GLU A 552 15.35 9.46 -4.56
C GLU A 552 14.40 10.42 -5.30
N LEU A 553 13.30 9.90 -5.87
CA LEU A 553 12.33 10.69 -6.65
C LEU A 553 11.52 11.69 -5.80
N ARG A 554 11.24 11.36 -4.54
CA ARG A 554 10.37 12.16 -3.64
C ARG A 554 11.11 12.86 -2.51
N GLY A 555 12.41 12.61 -2.34
CA GLY A 555 13.22 13.18 -1.24
C GLY A 555 12.84 12.67 0.15
N ARG A 556 11.95 11.68 0.25
CA ARG A 556 11.48 11.07 1.51
C ARG A 556 11.01 9.63 1.30
N PRO A 557 10.99 8.79 2.35
CA PRO A 557 10.35 7.48 2.30
C PRO A 557 8.83 7.60 2.07
N TYR A 558 8.25 6.53 1.50
CA TYR A 558 6.81 6.38 1.37
C TYR A 558 6.14 6.25 2.73
N SER A 559 5.07 7.02 2.97
CA SER A 559 4.30 7.01 4.22
C SER A 559 2.83 6.62 4.02
N GLY A 560 2.37 6.54 2.77
CA GLY A 560 0.96 6.34 2.45
C GLY A 560 0.12 7.60 2.64
N PRO A 561 -1.14 7.60 2.16
CA PRO A 561 -2.04 8.71 2.37
C PRO A 561 -2.55 8.67 3.81
N GLU A 562 -2.03 9.56 4.67
CA GLU A 562 -2.38 9.69 6.09
C GLU A 562 -3.82 10.23 6.30
N LYS A 563 -4.83 9.52 5.80
CA LYS A 563 -6.25 9.90 5.88
C LYS A 563 -7.13 8.79 6.45
N GLU A 564 -8.25 9.21 7.03
CA GLU A 564 -9.32 8.30 7.42
C GLU A 564 -9.90 7.59 6.19
N ILE A 565 -10.09 6.28 6.31
CA ILE A 565 -10.71 5.45 5.26
C ILE A 565 -12.19 5.29 5.58
N HIS A 566 -13.03 5.64 4.62
CA HIS A 566 -14.45 5.35 4.65
C HIS A 566 -14.73 3.94 4.09
N TYR A 567 -15.69 3.26 4.69
CA TYR A 567 -16.06 1.90 4.31
C TYR A 567 -17.46 1.90 3.69
N LEU A 568 -17.57 1.38 2.46
CA LEU A 568 -18.84 1.22 1.74
C LEU A 568 -19.05 -0.26 1.42
N GLY A 569 -20.30 -0.73 1.31
CA GLY A 569 -20.60 -2.10 0.87
C GLY A 569 -21.02 -3.03 2.01
N ALA A 570 -21.05 -4.33 1.71
CA ALA A 570 -21.51 -5.36 2.63
C ALA A 570 -20.89 -6.71 2.29
N PHE A 571 -20.67 -7.53 3.31
CA PHE A 571 -20.21 -8.91 3.14
C PHE A 571 -21.33 -9.80 2.62
N ARG A 572 -21.08 -10.48 1.50
CA ARG A 572 -22.09 -11.26 0.76
C ARG A 572 -22.05 -12.76 1.05
N ASN A 573 -20.92 -13.26 1.53
CA ASN A 573 -20.75 -14.65 1.99
C ASN A 573 -19.78 -14.71 3.18
N GLU A 574 -19.69 -15.88 3.81
CA GLU A 574 -18.76 -16.09 4.94
C GLU A 574 -17.29 -15.88 4.53
N GLY A 575 -16.89 -16.28 3.32
CA GLY A 575 -15.56 -16.00 2.77
C GLY A 575 -15.21 -14.50 2.75
N SER A 576 -16.17 -13.63 2.46
CA SER A 576 -15.93 -12.18 2.42
C SER A 576 -15.81 -11.55 3.82
N LYS A 577 -16.43 -12.14 4.86
CA LYS A 577 -16.45 -11.59 6.25
C LYS A 577 -15.12 -11.75 7.01
N ARG A 578 -14.11 -12.38 6.40
CA ARG A 578 -12.87 -12.76 7.07
C ARG A 578 -12.08 -11.53 7.50
N THR A 579 -11.52 -11.55 8.71
CA THR A 579 -10.67 -10.47 9.26
C THR A 579 -9.25 -10.94 9.56
N ARG A 580 -8.82 -12.09 9.02
CA ARG A 580 -7.46 -12.65 9.22
C ARG A 580 -6.98 -13.42 8.00
N ALA A 581 -5.66 -13.44 7.83
CA ALA A 581 -4.96 -14.04 6.70
C ALA A 581 -4.86 -15.59 6.86
N ARG A 582 -5.29 -16.38 5.85
CA ARG A 582 -5.15 -17.86 5.79
C ARG A 582 -3.75 -18.33 5.39
N ARG A 583 -3.10 -19.23 6.15
CA ARG A 583 -1.94 -20.00 5.66
C ARG A 583 -2.37 -21.45 5.40
N LEU A 584 -2.43 -21.85 4.13
CA LEU A 584 -2.65 -23.24 3.71
C LEU A 584 -1.34 -23.74 3.06
N SER A 585 -0.92 -24.99 3.32
CA SER A 585 0.23 -25.58 2.60
C SER A 585 -0.23 -26.19 1.27
N PRO A 586 0.57 -26.16 0.19
CA PRO A 586 0.16 -26.77 -1.09
C PRO A 586 -0.07 -28.28 -1.06
N THR A 587 0.50 -28.99 -0.09
CA THR A 587 0.19 -30.41 0.17
C THR A 587 -1.26 -30.65 0.59
N ALA A 588 -2.03 -29.61 0.89
CA ALA A 588 -3.48 -29.66 1.10
C ALA A 588 -4.28 -30.10 -0.15
N PHE A 589 -3.68 -30.07 -1.35
CA PHE A 589 -4.39 -30.24 -2.62
C PHE A 589 -3.98 -31.48 -3.43
N GLU A 590 -3.07 -32.33 -2.93
CA GLU A 590 -2.71 -33.59 -3.60
C GLU A 590 -3.76 -34.69 -3.28
N VAL A 591 -4.39 -35.28 -4.31
CA VAL A 591 -5.40 -36.34 -4.16
C VAL A 591 -4.93 -37.64 -4.83
N ASP A 592 -5.13 -38.77 -4.13
CA ASP A 592 -4.94 -40.14 -4.61
C ASP A 592 -6.10 -40.56 -5.55
N PRO A 593 -5.83 -41.05 -6.77
CA PRO A 593 -6.85 -41.39 -7.77
C PRO A 593 -7.69 -42.65 -7.47
N SER A 594 -7.54 -43.33 -6.34
CA SER A 594 -8.17 -44.64 -6.08
C SER A 594 -9.46 -44.64 -5.25
N LEU A 595 -10.05 -43.49 -4.90
CA LEU A 595 -11.19 -43.42 -3.98
C LEU A 595 -12.44 -42.77 -4.61
N GLU A 596 -13.19 -43.55 -5.41
CA GLU A 596 -14.45 -43.11 -6.05
C GLU A 596 -15.72 -43.78 -5.47
N GLY A 597 -16.72 -42.98 -5.11
CA GLY A 597 -18.12 -43.37 -4.82
C GLY A 597 -19.06 -42.16 -4.61
N GLU A 598 -20.31 -42.21 -5.10
CA GLU A 598 -21.21 -41.05 -5.32
C GLU A 598 -22.03 -40.53 -4.13
N GLY A 599 -21.93 -41.09 -2.92
CA GLY A 599 -22.78 -40.67 -1.78
C GLY A 599 -22.09 -40.59 -0.42
N GLY A 600 -20.75 -40.61 -0.38
CA GLY A 600 -19.97 -40.51 0.85
C GLY A 600 -19.69 -39.06 1.29
N PRO A 601 -19.12 -38.85 2.49
CA PRO A 601 -18.56 -37.55 2.87
C PRO A 601 -17.58 -37.05 1.79
N ALA A 602 -17.32 -35.73 1.79
CA ALA A 602 -16.48 -35.05 0.80
C ALA A 602 -15.28 -35.91 0.36
N LYS A 603 -15.12 -36.04 -0.96
CA LYS A 603 -14.17 -36.96 -1.62
C LYS A 603 -12.68 -36.63 -1.37
N ALA A 604 -12.40 -35.54 -0.66
CA ALA A 604 -11.09 -35.13 -0.17
C ALA A 604 -11.19 -34.79 1.33
N ALA A 605 -10.14 -35.11 2.09
CA ALA A 605 -10.00 -34.54 3.43
C ALA A 605 -9.65 -33.06 3.27
N GLU A 606 -10.62 -32.17 3.38
CA GLU A 606 -10.36 -30.73 3.43
C GLU A 606 -9.57 -30.43 4.71
N PRO A 607 -8.33 -29.89 4.62
CA PRO A 607 -7.57 -29.55 5.80
C PRO A 607 -8.30 -28.44 6.56
N MET A 608 -8.51 -28.65 7.86
CA MET A 608 -9.12 -27.62 8.69
C MET A 608 -8.19 -26.39 8.73
N PRO A 609 -8.65 -25.21 8.28
CA PRO A 609 -7.89 -23.98 8.37
C PRO A 609 -7.35 -23.75 9.79
N GLU A 610 -6.08 -23.34 9.91
CA GLU A 610 -5.42 -23.15 11.22
C GLU A 610 -6.18 -22.19 12.13
N ASP A 611 -6.84 -21.16 11.59
CA ASP A 611 -7.66 -20.24 12.36
C ASP A 611 -8.96 -20.86 12.88
N LEU A 612 -9.61 -21.72 12.09
CA LEU A 612 -10.77 -22.49 12.56
C LEU A 612 -10.36 -23.55 13.58
N ARG A 613 -9.21 -24.20 13.36
CA ARG A 613 -8.58 -25.09 14.32
C ARG A 613 -8.28 -24.35 15.62
N ASP A 614 -7.66 -23.18 15.53
CA ASP A 614 -7.25 -22.38 16.68
C ASP A 614 -8.45 -21.79 17.42
N ALA A 615 -9.44 -21.29 16.69
CA ALA A 615 -10.70 -20.82 17.24
C ALA A 615 -11.43 -21.96 17.94
N PHE A 616 -11.47 -23.16 17.34
CA PHE A 616 -12.05 -24.34 17.95
C PHE A 616 -11.29 -24.78 19.20
N VAL A 617 -9.96 -24.88 19.14
CA VAL A 617 -9.09 -25.25 20.28
C VAL A 617 -9.23 -24.22 21.41
N ASN A 618 -9.27 -22.93 21.10
CA ASN A 618 -9.50 -21.85 22.07
C ASN A 618 -10.90 -21.91 22.68
N ALA A 619 -11.95 -22.15 21.87
CA ALA A 619 -13.31 -22.35 22.36
C ALA A 619 -13.41 -23.59 23.25
N TYR A 620 -12.82 -24.72 22.83
CA TYR A 620 -12.78 -25.97 23.59
C TYR A 620 -12.00 -25.81 24.91
N TRP A 621 -10.90 -25.05 24.89
CA TRP A 621 -10.14 -24.71 26.09
C TRP A 621 -10.96 -23.88 27.08
N ARG A 622 -11.60 -22.80 26.59
CA ARG A 622 -12.41 -21.85 27.40
C ARG A 622 -13.65 -22.49 28.01
N THR A 623 -14.28 -23.42 27.30
CA THR A 623 -15.44 -24.16 27.81
C THR A 623 -15.06 -25.18 28.89
N ASN A 624 -13.76 -25.40 29.14
CA ASN A 624 -13.23 -26.40 30.08
C ASN A 624 -13.68 -27.85 29.78
N GLY A 625 -14.16 -28.16 28.57
CA GLY A 625 -14.62 -29.51 28.19
C GLY A 625 -13.54 -30.58 28.41
N TRP A 626 -12.28 -30.23 28.12
CA TRP A 626 -11.11 -31.08 28.37
C TRP A 626 -10.91 -31.45 29.85
N ARG A 627 -11.32 -30.62 30.81
CA ARG A 627 -11.24 -30.95 32.25
C ARG A 627 -12.21 -32.07 32.64
N GLY A 628 -13.28 -32.23 31.88
CA GLY A 628 -14.30 -33.27 32.04
C GLY A 628 -13.98 -34.58 31.31
N THR A 629 -12.89 -34.64 30.53
CA THR A 629 -12.52 -35.85 29.78
C THR A 629 -12.08 -36.96 30.73
N ARG A 630 -12.78 -38.10 30.68
CA ARG A 630 -12.62 -39.23 31.60
C ARG A 630 -12.33 -40.53 30.87
N TRP A 631 -11.43 -41.33 31.45
CA TRP A 631 -11.19 -42.73 31.07
C TRP A 631 -11.56 -43.62 32.25
N ARG A 632 -12.51 -44.54 32.04
CA ARG A 632 -13.08 -45.40 33.10
C ARG A 632 -13.42 -44.64 34.40
N GLY A 633 -13.98 -43.43 34.26
CA GLY A 633 -14.37 -42.57 35.37
C GLY A 633 -13.26 -41.70 35.97
N ARG A 634 -11.99 -41.87 35.56
CA ARG A 634 -10.84 -41.06 36.03
C ARG A 634 -10.54 -39.93 35.04
N ASN A 635 -10.32 -38.71 35.54
CA ASN A 635 -10.00 -37.55 34.70
C ASN A 635 -8.61 -37.69 34.08
N VAL A 636 -8.52 -37.48 32.76
CA VAL A 636 -7.27 -37.60 32.00
C VAL A 636 -6.67 -36.22 31.69
N LEU A 637 -7.51 -35.20 31.53
CA LEU A 637 -7.13 -33.79 31.27
C LEU A 637 -6.42 -33.53 29.93
N ASN A 638 -6.50 -34.48 29.00
CA ASN A 638 -6.12 -34.35 27.59
C ASN A 638 -7.36 -34.19 26.71
N THR A 639 -7.18 -33.78 25.45
CA THR A 639 -8.25 -33.87 24.46
C THR A 639 -8.47 -35.35 24.07
N PRO A 640 -9.69 -35.77 23.71
CA PRO A 640 -9.93 -37.14 23.23
C PRO A 640 -9.06 -37.54 22.03
N SER A 641 -8.76 -36.59 21.15
CA SER A 641 -7.90 -36.74 19.99
C SER A 641 -6.43 -36.95 20.36
N ASP A 642 -5.89 -36.25 21.37
CA ASP A 642 -4.53 -36.52 21.86
C ASP A 642 -4.42 -37.95 22.40
N LEU A 643 -5.45 -38.44 23.10
CA LEU A 643 -5.46 -39.82 23.62
C LEU A 643 -5.46 -40.86 22.49
N LEU A 644 -6.19 -40.60 21.41
CA LEU A 644 -6.17 -41.46 20.23
C LEU A 644 -4.78 -41.45 19.56
N ALA A 645 -4.18 -40.28 19.41
CA ALA A 645 -2.81 -40.14 18.91
C ALA A 645 -1.80 -40.92 19.77
N TYR A 646 -1.90 -40.86 21.11
CA TYR A 646 -1.03 -41.63 21.99
C TYR A 646 -1.21 -43.13 21.81
N GLN A 647 -2.46 -43.58 21.65
CA GLN A 647 -2.73 -44.99 21.38
C GLN A 647 -2.10 -45.43 20.05
N GLU A 648 -2.19 -44.64 18.99
CA GLU A 648 -1.56 -44.96 17.70
C GLU A 648 -0.04 -45.01 17.81
N ILE A 649 0.59 -43.99 18.41
CA ILE A 649 2.04 -43.96 18.64
C ILE A 649 2.49 -45.22 19.40
N ILE A 650 1.81 -45.56 20.50
CA ILE A 650 2.16 -46.73 21.31
C ILE A 650 1.95 -48.04 20.53
N SER A 651 0.96 -48.09 19.65
CA SER A 651 0.67 -49.27 18.82
C SER A 651 1.70 -49.44 17.69
N GLU A 652 2.17 -48.34 17.09
CA GLU A 652 3.23 -48.32 16.08
C GLU A 652 4.59 -48.67 16.71
N VAL A 653 4.98 -47.98 17.79
CA VAL A 653 6.29 -48.12 18.42
C VAL A 653 6.41 -49.43 19.21
N ARG A 654 5.33 -49.88 19.86
CA ARG A 654 5.32 -51.02 20.78
C ARG A 654 6.41 -50.93 21.86
N PRO A 655 6.41 -49.85 22.67
CA PRO A 655 7.47 -49.58 23.62
C PRO A 655 7.50 -50.58 24.79
N ASP A 656 8.67 -50.71 25.40
CA ASP A 656 8.82 -51.42 26.69
C ASP A 656 8.44 -50.50 27.86
N TRP A 657 8.60 -49.19 27.67
CA TRP A 657 8.20 -48.17 28.64
C TRP A 657 7.46 -47.00 27.99
N VAL A 658 6.36 -46.58 28.60
CA VAL A 658 5.79 -45.25 28.39
C VAL A 658 6.15 -44.41 29.61
N ILE A 659 6.99 -43.40 29.44
CA ILE A 659 7.40 -42.51 30.53
C ILE A 659 6.57 -41.24 30.39
N GLU A 660 5.70 -40.96 31.37
CA GLU A 660 4.91 -39.73 31.40
C GLU A 660 5.26 -38.84 32.58
N THR A 661 5.16 -37.53 32.38
CA THR A 661 5.31 -36.53 33.43
C THR A 661 4.03 -35.73 33.63
N GLY A 662 3.82 -35.19 34.83
CA GLY A 662 2.61 -34.43 35.15
C GLY A 662 1.34 -35.29 35.26
N THR A 663 1.47 -36.52 35.77
CA THR A 663 0.37 -37.52 35.85
C THR A 663 -0.83 -37.07 36.72
N ARG A 664 -0.61 -36.14 37.66
CA ARG A 664 -1.59 -35.64 38.63
C ARG A 664 -2.32 -36.78 39.37
N LYS A 665 -3.60 -37.00 39.02
CA LYS A 665 -4.46 -38.04 39.60
C LYS A 665 -4.34 -39.40 38.90
N GLY A 666 -3.45 -39.55 37.91
CA GLY A 666 -3.14 -40.84 37.28
C GLY A 666 -4.12 -41.31 36.21
N GLY A 667 -5.04 -40.47 35.75
CA GLY A 667 -6.01 -40.87 34.70
C GLY A 667 -5.35 -41.16 33.36
N ARG A 668 -4.32 -40.39 32.97
CA ARG A 668 -3.53 -40.65 31.75
C ARG A 668 -2.68 -41.90 31.88
N ALA A 669 -1.96 -42.09 33.00
CA ALA A 669 -1.29 -43.36 33.30
C ALA A 669 -2.19 -44.57 33.11
N LEU A 670 -3.43 -44.52 33.61
CA LEU A 670 -4.41 -45.61 33.47
C LEU A 670 -4.86 -45.83 32.03
N PHE A 671 -5.03 -44.75 31.25
CA PHE A 671 -5.30 -44.86 29.82
C PHE A 671 -4.18 -45.59 29.09
N LEU A 672 -2.93 -45.13 29.27
CA LEU A 672 -1.74 -45.69 28.65
C LEU A 672 -1.54 -47.16 29.05
N ALA A 673 -1.75 -47.49 30.33
CA ALA A 673 -1.63 -48.85 30.84
C ALA A 673 -2.63 -49.83 30.21
N HIS A 674 -3.89 -49.42 30.01
CA HIS A 674 -4.88 -50.25 29.32
C HIS A 674 -4.56 -50.41 27.82
N VAL A 675 -3.97 -49.41 27.15
CA VAL A 675 -3.47 -49.58 25.78
C VAL A 675 -2.37 -50.64 25.74
N LEU A 676 -1.45 -50.62 26.71
CA LEU A 676 -0.37 -51.61 26.85
C LEU A 676 -0.90 -53.01 27.20
N ASP A 677 -2.01 -53.12 27.94
CA ASP A 677 -2.69 -54.41 28.15
C ASP A 677 -3.16 -55.02 26.84
N ILE A 678 -3.78 -54.22 25.97
CA ILE A 678 -4.25 -54.66 24.65
C ILE A 678 -3.08 -55.16 23.80
N LEU A 679 -1.92 -54.49 23.89
CA LEU A 679 -0.70 -54.91 23.20
C LEU A 679 0.02 -56.09 23.87
N GLY A 680 -0.35 -56.43 25.11
CA GLY A 680 0.27 -57.51 25.89
C GLY A 680 1.68 -57.21 26.41
N ARG A 681 2.23 -56.00 26.18
CA ARG A 681 3.62 -55.64 26.53
C ARG A 681 3.76 -54.21 27.01
N GLY A 682 4.88 -53.94 27.69
CA GLY A 682 5.27 -52.62 28.16
C GLY A 682 4.66 -52.21 29.50
N SER A 683 5.25 -51.17 30.10
CA SER A 683 4.83 -50.60 31.39
C SER A 683 4.82 -49.07 31.34
N VAL A 684 4.10 -48.42 32.26
CA VAL A 684 4.02 -46.97 32.41
C VAL A 684 4.84 -46.54 33.63
N LEU A 685 5.76 -45.60 33.44
CA LEU A 685 6.37 -44.85 34.54
C LEU A 685 5.73 -43.47 34.59
N ALA A 686 4.98 -43.19 35.66
CA ALA A 686 4.20 -41.97 35.82
C ALA A 686 4.81 -41.06 36.88
N ILE A 687 5.40 -39.93 36.45
CA ILE A 687 6.16 -39.01 37.29
C ILE A 687 5.33 -37.75 37.58
N ASP A 688 5.25 -37.33 38.85
CA ASP A 688 4.67 -36.02 39.20
C ASP A 688 5.27 -35.47 40.49
N SER A 689 5.45 -34.15 40.54
CA SER A 689 5.96 -33.44 41.72
C SER A 689 4.96 -33.34 42.87
N VAL A 690 3.68 -33.58 42.60
CA VAL A 690 2.60 -33.53 43.58
C VAL A 690 2.12 -34.95 43.86
N GLU A 691 2.27 -35.39 45.12
CA GLU A 691 1.70 -36.65 45.57
C GLU A 691 0.18 -36.61 45.57
N ALA A 692 -0.45 -37.71 45.16
CA ALA A 692 -1.89 -37.86 45.17
C ALA A 692 -2.28 -39.22 45.75
N THR A 693 -3.21 -39.21 46.70
CA THR A 693 -3.63 -40.40 47.47
C THR A 693 -4.70 -41.26 46.79
N ASP A 694 -5.33 -40.78 45.71
CA ASP A 694 -6.38 -41.46 44.95
C ASP A 694 -5.95 -41.70 43.49
N ARG A 695 -4.70 -42.13 43.29
CA ARG A 695 -4.24 -42.60 41.97
C ARG A 695 -4.77 -44.01 41.72
N PRO A 696 -5.19 -44.33 40.48
CA PRO A 696 -5.66 -45.66 40.14
C PRO A 696 -4.53 -46.69 40.26
N ASP A 697 -4.84 -47.86 40.82
CA ASP A 697 -3.92 -48.98 40.86
C ASP A 697 -4.00 -49.79 39.56
N HIS A 698 -2.85 -50.20 39.03
CA HIS A 698 -2.75 -51.05 37.85
C HIS A 698 -1.37 -51.75 37.79
N PRO A 699 -1.29 -53.05 37.47
CA PRO A 699 -0.01 -53.79 37.49
C PRO A 699 1.08 -53.25 36.56
N ARG A 700 0.69 -52.53 35.51
CA ARG A 700 1.61 -51.90 34.55
C ARG A 700 2.04 -50.48 34.93
N ILE A 701 1.54 -49.88 36.01
CA ILE A 701 1.86 -48.50 36.37
C ILE A 701 2.80 -48.47 37.57
N THR A 702 3.93 -47.79 37.41
CA THR A 702 4.82 -47.40 38.51
C THR A 702 4.75 -45.89 38.68
N TYR A 703 4.42 -45.43 39.89
CA TYR A 703 4.39 -44.01 40.22
C TYR A 703 5.71 -43.56 40.85
N LEU A 704 6.23 -42.42 40.41
CA LEU A 704 7.42 -41.77 40.98
C LEU A 704 7.08 -40.33 41.36
N SER A 705 7.35 -39.97 42.62
CA SER A 705 7.09 -38.63 43.16
C SER A 705 8.33 -37.76 43.05
N GLY A 706 8.20 -36.58 42.44
CA GLY A 706 9.31 -35.62 42.30
C GLY A 706 9.21 -34.80 41.02
N ARG A 707 10.06 -33.78 40.86
CA ARG A 707 10.09 -33.01 39.61
C ARG A 707 10.92 -33.78 38.59
N ALA A 708 10.38 -33.97 37.40
CA ALA A 708 11.00 -34.82 36.39
C ALA A 708 12.41 -34.36 35.93
N HIS A 709 12.76 -33.08 36.11
CA HIS A 709 14.07 -32.52 35.76
C HIS A 709 15.09 -32.52 36.91
N ASP A 710 14.72 -33.00 38.10
CA ASP A 710 15.66 -33.14 39.22
C ASP A 710 16.49 -34.43 39.03
N ASP A 711 17.79 -34.37 39.35
CA ASP A 711 18.74 -35.45 39.05
C ASP A 711 18.40 -36.76 39.78
N ASP A 712 17.93 -36.67 41.03
CA ASP A 712 17.54 -37.82 41.85
C ASP A 712 16.32 -38.56 41.27
N VAL A 713 15.35 -37.82 40.75
CA VAL A 713 14.17 -38.37 40.06
C VAL A 713 14.58 -39.03 38.74
N LEU A 714 15.49 -38.43 38.00
CA LEU A 714 16.01 -39.00 36.75
C LEU A 714 16.81 -40.28 36.98
N ASP A 715 17.62 -40.33 38.03
CA ASP A 715 18.39 -41.52 38.39
C ASP A 715 17.48 -42.66 38.87
N GLU A 716 16.43 -42.34 39.62
CA GLU A 716 15.42 -43.32 40.02
C GLU A 716 14.60 -43.81 38.81
N ALA A 717 14.24 -42.91 37.89
CA ALA A 717 13.59 -43.29 36.63
C ALA A 717 14.46 -44.28 35.84
N ARG A 718 15.77 -44.03 35.71
CA ARG A 718 16.73 -44.96 35.08
C ARG A 718 16.77 -46.30 35.79
N ARG A 719 16.77 -46.30 37.12
CA ARG A 719 16.78 -47.54 37.92
C ARG A 719 15.52 -48.38 37.66
N ILE A 720 14.36 -47.73 37.52
CA ILE A 720 13.08 -48.41 37.23
C ILE A 720 13.05 -48.94 35.80
N THR A 721 13.45 -48.12 34.82
CA THR A 721 13.38 -48.50 33.39
C THR A 721 14.50 -49.44 32.95
N GLY A 722 15.58 -49.53 33.73
CA GLY A 722 16.81 -50.24 33.40
C GLY A 722 17.53 -49.62 32.20
N ASP A 723 18.35 -50.43 31.51
CA ASP A 723 19.09 -50.03 30.30
C ASP A 723 18.22 -49.91 29.04
N THR A 724 16.89 -49.99 29.19
CA THR A 724 15.94 -50.01 28.08
C THR A 724 15.93 -48.66 27.38
N ARG A 725 16.24 -48.66 26.08
CA ARG A 725 16.14 -47.49 25.20
C ARG A 725 14.98 -47.60 24.23
N ASN A 726 13.92 -48.32 24.58
CA ASN A 726 12.72 -48.47 23.76
C ASN A 726 11.52 -47.89 24.52
N ALA A 727 11.52 -46.56 24.66
CA ALA A 727 10.46 -45.84 25.33
C ALA A 727 9.77 -44.83 24.41
N VAL A 728 8.48 -44.60 24.70
CA VAL A 728 7.74 -43.39 24.29
C VAL A 728 7.70 -42.47 25.49
N VAL A 729 8.05 -41.19 25.31
CA VAL A 729 8.08 -40.20 26.39
C VAL A 729 6.98 -39.18 26.17
N ILE A 730 6.17 -38.89 27.20
CA ILE A 730 5.10 -37.88 27.17
C ILE A 730 5.35 -36.84 28.25
N LEU A 731 5.79 -35.66 27.85
CA LEU A 731 6.13 -34.54 28.73
C LEU A 731 4.87 -33.71 29.01
N GLY A 732 4.13 -34.10 30.06
CA GLY A 732 2.84 -33.50 30.42
C GLY A 732 2.89 -32.37 31.44
N THR A 733 4.08 -31.98 31.90
CA THR A 733 4.23 -30.83 32.80
C THR A 733 3.88 -29.53 32.09
N ARG A 734 3.29 -28.59 32.86
CA ARG A 734 3.04 -27.22 32.40
C ARG A 734 4.04 -26.30 33.09
N GLY A 735 5.10 -25.94 32.38
CA GLY A 735 6.20 -25.15 32.94
C GLY A 735 6.74 -24.10 31.98
N ALA A 736 7.53 -23.19 32.52
CA ALA A 736 8.26 -22.20 31.72
C ALA A 736 9.25 -22.87 30.76
N ARG A 737 9.52 -22.21 29.63
CA ARG A 737 10.39 -22.68 28.54
C ARG A 737 11.68 -23.39 28.99
N ARG A 738 12.42 -22.82 29.95
CA ARG A 738 13.68 -23.39 30.46
C ARG A 738 13.48 -24.76 31.12
N ARG A 739 12.38 -24.93 31.84
CA ARG A 739 12.04 -26.18 32.53
C ARG A 739 11.65 -27.25 31.52
N MET A 740 10.79 -26.91 30.57
CA MET A 740 10.35 -27.85 29.53
C MET A 740 11.54 -28.37 28.71
N HIS A 741 12.48 -27.49 28.36
CA HIS A 741 13.72 -27.88 27.69
C HIS A 741 14.61 -28.78 28.54
N ALA A 742 14.73 -28.53 29.86
CA ALA A 742 15.51 -29.39 30.75
C ALA A 742 14.89 -30.79 30.88
N GLU A 743 13.56 -30.86 30.95
CA GLU A 743 12.82 -32.10 31.02
C GLU A 743 12.96 -32.91 29.72
N PHE A 744 12.86 -32.26 28.55
CA PHE A 744 13.17 -32.90 27.27
C PHE A 744 14.57 -33.53 27.25
N ALA A 745 15.59 -32.76 27.63
CA ALA A 745 16.98 -33.24 27.65
C ALA A 745 17.21 -34.39 28.66
N ALA A 746 16.42 -34.47 29.72
CA ALA A 746 16.49 -35.55 30.70
C ALA A 746 16.02 -36.89 30.10
N TYR A 747 14.92 -36.88 29.35
CA TYR A 747 14.23 -38.11 28.91
C TYR A 747 14.41 -38.46 27.42
N GLU A 748 14.91 -37.57 26.56
CA GLU A 748 15.16 -37.86 25.13
C GLU A 748 16.02 -39.12 24.91
N ARG A 749 16.91 -39.42 25.86
CA ARG A 749 17.84 -40.56 25.80
C ARG A 749 17.17 -41.93 25.87
N PHE A 750 15.94 -42.01 26.37
CA PHE A 750 15.17 -43.26 26.43
C PHE A 750 14.45 -43.57 25.11
N VAL A 751 14.40 -42.60 24.18
CA VAL A 751 13.64 -42.66 22.95
C VAL A 751 14.57 -43.08 21.81
N PRO A 752 14.39 -44.26 21.20
CA PRO A 752 15.19 -44.69 20.05
C PRO A 752 14.71 -44.00 18.77
N VAL A 753 15.46 -44.15 17.68
CA VAL A 753 15.00 -43.77 16.33
C VAL A 753 13.67 -44.47 16.05
N ASP A 754 12.75 -43.77 15.39
CA ASP A 754 11.37 -44.17 15.11
C ASP A 754 10.42 -44.22 16.32
N SER A 755 10.88 -43.79 17.49
CA SER A 755 10.01 -43.54 18.65
C SER A 755 9.79 -42.04 18.88
N TYR A 756 9.04 -41.70 19.92
CA TYR A 756 8.47 -40.36 20.12
C TYR A 756 8.79 -39.75 21.48
N VAL A 757 9.04 -38.44 21.45
CA VAL A 757 8.82 -37.53 22.58
C VAL A 757 7.60 -36.67 22.25
N VAL A 758 6.55 -36.77 23.05
CA VAL A 758 5.40 -35.86 22.95
C VAL A 758 5.59 -34.72 23.95
N MET A 759 5.72 -33.50 23.45
CA MET A 759 5.70 -32.32 24.31
C MET A 759 4.27 -31.77 24.40
N GLU A 760 3.66 -31.87 25.58
CA GLU A 760 2.27 -31.47 25.75
C GLU A 760 2.09 -29.97 26.00
N ASN A 761 0.87 -29.49 25.78
CA ASN A 761 0.42 -28.13 26.10
C ASN A 761 1.16 -27.04 25.31
N THR A 762 1.58 -27.33 24.07
CA THR A 762 2.14 -26.33 23.16
C THR A 762 1.09 -25.33 22.68
N VAL A 763 -0.18 -25.49 23.07
CA VAL A 763 -1.23 -24.48 22.84
C VAL A 763 -1.13 -23.22 23.71
N LEU A 764 -0.37 -23.27 24.81
CA LEU A 764 -0.27 -22.19 25.80
C LEU A 764 0.50 -20.97 25.27
N ASN A 765 0.40 -19.82 25.96
CA ASN A 765 1.08 -18.57 25.62
C ASN A 765 0.62 -17.94 24.30
N GLY A 766 -0.67 -18.12 23.96
CA GLY A 766 -1.26 -17.50 22.77
C GLY A 766 -1.12 -18.33 21.50
N HIS A 767 -0.87 -19.64 21.63
CA HIS A 767 -0.69 -20.58 20.50
C HIS A 767 -1.80 -21.65 20.37
N PRO A 768 -3.12 -21.38 20.52
CA PRO A 768 -3.81 -20.09 20.55
C PRO A 768 -4.36 -19.71 21.94
N VAL A 769 -4.05 -20.47 22.99
CA VAL A 769 -4.74 -20.36 24.29
C VAL A 769 -3.86 -19.73 25.37
N ASP A 770 -4.52 -19.09 26.33
CA ASP A 770 -3.89 -18.51 27.53
C ASP A 770 -2.62 -17.70 27.23
N ALA A 771 -2.79 -16.57 26.56
CA ALA A 771 -1.71 -15.62 26.25
C ALA A 771 -1.00 -15.06 27.50
N THR A 772 -1.54 -15.29 28.70
CA THR A 772 -0.93 -14.83 29.96
C THR A 772 0.05 -15.84 30.56
N PHE A 773 0.17 -17.04 29.99
CA PHE A 773 1.03 -18.09 30.50
C PHE A 773 2.53 -17.72 30.49
N GLY A 774 2.95 -16.88 29.54
CA GLY A 774 4.36 -16.56 29.29
C GLY A 774 5.10 -17.70 28.57
N PRO A 775 6.38 -17.50 28.17
CA PRO A 775 7.11 -18.50 27.38
C PRO A 775 7.14 -19.89 28.05
N GLY A 776 6.56 -20.88 27.37
CA GLY A 776 6.22 -22.20 27.90
C GLY A 776 6.64 -23.35 26.99
N PRO A 777 5.83 -24.42 26.88
CA PRO A 777 6.14 -25.59 26.05
C PRO A 777 6.36 -25.27 24.57
N PHE A 778 5.55 -24.39 23.96
CA PHE A 778 5.72 -24.04 22.55
C PHE A 778 7.08 -23.41 22.26
N GLU A 779 7.53 -22.46 23.07
CA GLU A 779 8.82 -21.80 22.88
C GLU A 779 9.99 -22.76 23.19
N ALA A 780 9.77 -23.78 24.02
CA ALA A 780 10.75 -24.85 24.21
C ALA A 780 10.82 -25.75 22.97
N LEU A 781 9.67 -26.05 22.35
CA LEU A 781 9.56 -26.85 21.13
C LEU A 781 10.34 -26.19 20.00
N GLN A 782 10.03 -24.92 19.76
CA GLN A 782 10.70 -24.12 18.74
C GLN A 782 12.21 -24.07 18.97
N ARG A 783 12.67 -23.95 20.23
CA ARG A 783 14.09 -24.00 20.54
C ARG A 783 14.71 -25.36 20.21
N ILE A 784 14.05 -26.45 20.59
CA ILE A 784 14.54 -27.82 20.32
C ILE A 784 14.68 -28.03 18.81
N LEU A 785 13.63 -27.76 18.03
CA LEU A 785 13.63 -27.92 16.57
C LEU A 785 14.67 -27.04 15.87
N ASN A 786 14.94 -25.84 16.38
CA ASN A 786 15.95 -24.95 15.81
C ASN A 786 17.39 -25.32 16.20
N THR A 787 17.59 -26.15 17.23
CA THR A 787 18.93 -26.48 17.75
C THR A 787 19.32 -27.94 17.53
N ARG A 788 18.38 -28.76 17.05
CA ARG A 788 18.54 -30.21 16.92
C ARG A 788 17.92 -30.70 15.62
N ASP A 789 18.57 -31.66 14.97
CA ASP A 789 18.14 -32.28 13.72
C ASP A 789 17.79 -33.78 13.88
N ASP A 790 17.84 -34.30 15.10
CA ASP A 790 17.52 -35.69 15.45
C ASP A 790 16.03 -35.92 15.77
N PHE A 791 15.22 -34.85 15.85
CA PHE A 791 13.77 -34.91 16.05
C PHE A 791 13.02 -34.09 14.99
N ALA A 792 11.89 -34.62 14.51
CA ALA A 792 11.00 -33.95 13.58
C ALA A 792 9.54 -34.02 14.05
N PRO A 793 8.73 -32.96 13.90
CA PRO A 793 7.30 -33.00 14.17
C PRO A 793 6.57 -33.97 13.23
N ASP A 794 5.68 -34.80 13.78
CA ASP A 794 4.84 -35.72 13.03
C ASP A 794 3.39 -35.23 13.02
N GLN A 795 3.02 -34.51 11.96
CA GLN A 795 1.72 -33.87 11.80
C GLN A 795 0.57 -34.87 11.60
N ARG A 796 0.85 -36.17 11.37
CA ARG A 796 -0.19 -37.21 11.24
C ARG A 796 -1.08 -37.28 12.48
N PHE A 797 -0.55 -36.93 13.64
CA PHE A 797 -1.26 -36.96 14.92
C PHE A 797 -2.06 -35.68 15.21
N GLU A 798 -2.04 -34.70 14.31
CA GLU A 798 -2.80 -33.45 14.41
C GLU A 798 -4.02 -33.41 13.46
N ARG A 799 -4.22 -34.46 12.65
CA ARG A 799 -5.27 -34.57 11.62
C ARG A 799 -6.71 -34.43 12.12
N HIS A 800 -6.96 -34.62 13.42
CA HIS A 800 -8.28 -34.45 14.03
C HIS A 800 -8.59 -32.98 14.40
N ALA A 801 -7.68 -32.06 14.06
CA ALA A 801 -7.70 -30.62 14.31
C ALA A 801 -7.67 -30.20 15.79
N VAL A 802 -8.42 -30.87 16.67
CA VAL A 802 -8.39 -30.60 18.10
C VAL A 802 -7.17 -31.26 18.70
N THR A 803 -6.16 -30.51 19.10
CA THR A 803 -4.97 -31.03 19.80
C THR A 803 -4.49 -29.97 20.80
N PHE A 804 -3.98 -30.40 21.95
CA PHE A 804 -3.26 -29.49 22.86
C PHE A 804 -1.75 -29.47 22.62
N ASN A 805 -1.29 -30.22 21.62
CA ASN A 805 0.11 -30.45 21.33
C ASN A 805 0.46 -30.13 19.86
N PRO A 806 0.01 -29.00 19.26
CA PRO A 806 0.42 -28.63 17.90
C PRO A 806 1.95 -28.54 17.79
N GLY A 807 2.52 -29.23 16.80
CA GLY A 807 3.95 -29.46 16.59
C GLY A 807 4.64 -30.33 17.65
N GLY A 808 3.92 -30.76 18.69
CA GLY A 808 4.49 -31.39 19.90
C GLY A 808 4.76 -32.88 19.77
N TYR A 809 4.28 -33.54 18.72
CA TYR A 809 4.51 -34.96 18.45
C TYR A 809 5.87 -35.17 17.76
N LEU A 810 6.96 -35.26 18.52
CA LEU A 810 8.31 -35.33 17.96
C LEU A 810 8.74 -36.78 17.73
N ARG A 811 8.89 -37.19 16.47
CA ARG A 811 9.54 -38.45 16.10
C ARG A 811 11.04 -38.29 16.11
N ARG A 812 11.77 -39.22 16.71
CA ARG A 812 13.23 -39.29 16.58
C ARG A 812 13.60 -39.88 15.23
N VAL A 813 14.36 -39.13 14.43
CA VAL A 813 14.72 -39.49 13.05
C VAL A 813 16.18 -39.91 12.89
N ARG A 814 17.05 -39.63 13.88
CA ARG A 814 18.48 -39.95 13.85
C ARG A 814 19.05 -40.38 15.20
#